data_AF-M3ESR2-F1
#
_entry.id   AF-M3ESR2-F1
#
_cell.length_a   1.000
_cell.length_b   1.000
_cell.length_c   1.000
_cell.angle_alpha   90.00
_cell.angle_beta   90.00
_cell.angle_gamma   90.00
#
_symmetry.space_group_name_H-M   'P 1'
#
loop_
_entity.id
_entity.type
_entity.pdbx_description
1 polymer ?
#
loop_
_entity_poly.entity_id
_entity_poly.type
_entity_poly.pdbx_seq_one_letter_code
_entity_poly.pdbx_strand_id
1 'polypeptide(L)'
;MRILKYSILIIILLLNFQTSIFAQPSFRSLGMKQESSELLSSLKETNPYGISHRGLDSKVDLSPSMPPVGNQGEQGSCVAWSTAYATKSFQEYIERKSSKDWSLRTAQGAPNYSKIFSPAFIYNQINGGRDNGSLISDAMRVMVEMGAAPWETMPYNPADYRTRPSQAAIEAASKYKAKEFLRVKTTDMNEVKAQLSEGKPVVAGVLVYENFFNLKGDQIYKEGLGKTYGGHAIALVGYDDSKNAVKFINSWGTDWGDQGYGYIDYRWFTKICQGAFVMIDQVETVIDQGKPDSNTPEPTSVANDSNPIAPSSITASQGSFIDKVLINWEVVPGAVGYEIHRKGPGDSNFGKIGLSGTNSFNDDGVQPNLAYKYKILTLTDSSASDLSQGEVIGFAKTEELKPPPKVLGVKATQGQYDNKVELVWEPGDASSEYQIFKWNKTQKRYSPIGTSKINSYVDTSAAKKGIVEIYVVSAKLGGKTGEPSDAASGFTFQPKTPPAKPLGLIASRGAYQNKVELKWQKVSGASKYLIFRYIKSGWIGGGAWEKISETGKEEFIDENLPARYAYYSVTAVNTEGKNGPFSSFAYGYTDPNKQRGVKLSSPENVKGVLDVKEAKISITWDPVKEASEYYVFRKKRGESKWTFLGSAGNKNTYVAEVPEKETLFLYSVTSKTDLGGESGNSLPVSAVISTAVVAPKKRTFGGDSSLEKFKGPWTAMAWDGNNGVSQVLLEIESQDNVNYTVKFNKKKIFEGKYVEESPIIDKDGKFKIEIEKTGDALSVTMKDPSIVNQKSNLSFLKE
;
A
#
# COMPACT_ATOMS: atom_id res chain seq x y z
N MET A 1 56.11 80.97 -10.88
CA MET A 1 55.39 80.62 -12.13
C MET A 1 54.52 79.40 -11.81
N ARG A 2 53.18 79.48 -11.71
CA ARG A 2 52.20 79.58 -12.83
C ARG A 2 52.63 78.63 -13.96
N ILE A 3 51.96 77.53 -14.32
CA ILE A 3 50.54 77.22 -14.53
C ILE A 3 50.48 75.67 -14.67
N LEU A 4 49.70 74.90 -13.92
CA LEU A 4 48.23 74.72 -13.94
C LEU A 4 47.72 73.85 -15.11
N LYS A 5 46.81 72.93 -14.76
CA LYS A 5 45.85 72.17 -15.60
C LYS A 5 46.44 70.87 -16.20
N TYR A 6 45.97 69.65 -15.97
CA TYR A 6 44.66 69.05 -15.69
C TYR A 6 44.97 67.67 -15.05
N SER A 7 44.60 67.29 -13.82
CA SER A 7 43.25 67.01 -13.30
C SER A 7 42.27 66.59 -14.40
N ILE A 8 41.82 65.32 -14.35
CA ILE A 8 40.78 64.70 -15.21
C ILE A 8 41.35 64.04 -16.49
N LEU A 9 42.03 62.90 -16.38
CA LEU A 9 42.02 61.88 -17.46
C LEU A 9 42.50 60.46 -17.07
N ILE A 10 42.62 60.12 -15.78
CA ILE A 10 42.90 58.74 -15.32
C ILE A 10 41.78 58.20 -14.40
N ILE A 11 40.67 58.95 -14.28
CA ILE A 11 39.46 58.55 -13.54
C ILE A 11 38.27 58.26 -14.48
N ILE A 12 38.44 58.37 -15.81
CA ILE A 12 37.39 58.12 -16.83
C ILE A 12 37.85 57.06 -17.85
N LEU A 13 38.52 56.00 -17.37
CA LEU A 13 38.66 54.74 -18.15
C LEU A 13 38.56 53.50 -17.24
N LEU A 14 37.74 53.61 -16.18
CA LEU A 14 37.31 52.51 -15.32
C LEU A 14 35.78 52.55 -15.12
N LEU A 15 35.06 53.14 -16.07
CA LEU A 15 33.61 53.04 -16.22
C LEU A 15 33.34 52.22 -17.48
N ASN A 16 32.55 51.15 -17.32
CA ASN A 16 32.15 50.14 -18.32
C ASN A 16 33.02 48.87 -18.39
N PHE A 17 33.28 48.25 -17.25
CA PHE A 17 33.09 46.80 -17.14
C PHE A 17 32.35 46.52 -15.83
N GLN A 18 31.05 46.80 -15.81
CA GLN A 18 30.17 45.99 -14.98
C GLN A 18 30.23 44.58 -15.60
N THR A 19 31.20 43.80 -15.16
CA THR A 19 31.05 42.35 -15.22
C THR A 19 29.80 42.07 -14.42
N SER A 20 28.72 41.72 -15.13
CA SER A 20 27.61 41.00 -14.54
C SER A 20 28.23 39.88 -13.73
N ILE A 21 28.27 40.05 -12.41
CA ILE A 21 28.40 38.92 -11.51
C ILE A 21 27.16 38.12 -11.85
N PHE A 22 27.30 37.11 -12.70
CA PHE A 22 26.32 36.07 -12.83
C PHE A 22 26.14 35.55 -11.40
N ALA A 23 25.09 36.00 -10.73
CA ALA A 23 24.60 35.36 -9.53
C ALA A 23 24.55 33.87 -9.88
N GLN A 24 25.27 33.05 -9.11
CA GLN A 24 25.19 31.60 -9.26
C GLN A 24 23.71 31.24 -9.34
N PRO A 25 23.26 30.45 -10.33
CA PRO A 25 21.89 29.99 -10.34
C PRO A 25 21.67 29.29 -9.00
N SER A 26 20.76 29.83 -8.17
CA SER A 26 20.42 29.21 -6.90
C SER A 26 19.92 27.80 -7.24
N PHE A 27 20.75 26.79 -7.00
CA PHE A 27 20.39 25.42 -7.35
C PHE A 27 19.27 24.99 -6.40
N ARG A 28 18.06 24.89 -6.96
CA ARG A 28 16.84 24.51 -6.24
C ARG A 28 16.52 23.08 -6.62
N SER A 29 16.78 22.18 -5.69
CA SER A 29 16.59 20.74 -5.92
C SER A 29 15.16 20.29 -5.62
N LEU A 30 14.78 19.23 -6.31
CA LEU A 30 13.52 18.50 -6.17
C LEU A 30 13.87 17.08 -5.72
N GLY A 31 12.98 16.46 -4.96
CA GLY A 31 13.24 15.10 -4.49
C GLY A 31 12.06 14.44 -3.79
N MET A 32 10.84 14.95 -3.97
CA MET A 32 9.67 14.22 -3.53
C MET A 32 9.35 13.18 -4.61
N LYS A 33 9.38 11.92 -4.19
CA LYS A 33 8.88 10.80 -4.99
C LYS A 33 7.37 10.72 -4.81
N GLN A 34 6.66 10.45 -5.89
CA GLN A 34 5.22 10.30 -5.88
C GLN A 34 4.81 9.00 -5.17
N GLU A 35 3.89 9.09 -4.21
CA GLU A 35 3.25 7.92 -3.63
C GLU A 35 2.37 7.18 -4.68
N SER A 36 2.37 5.86 -4.66
CA SER A 36 1.46 5.09 -5.52
C SER A 36 0.02 5.22 -5.03
N SER A 37 -0.95 5.06 -5.94
CA SER A 37 -2.38 5.08 -5.60
C SER A 37 -2.75 4.03 -4.55
N GLU A 38 -2.12 2.86 -4.61
CA GLU A 38 -2.31 1.73 -3.70
C GLU A 38 -1.75 2.05 -2.32
N LEU A 39 -0.58 2.71 -2.25
CA LEU A 39 -0.01 3.16 -0.99
C LEU A 39 -0.90 4.22 -0.36
N LEU A 40 -1.35 5.22 -1.12
CA LEU A 40 -2.22 6.28 -0.62
C LEU A 40 -3.58 5.76 -0.13
N SER A 41 -4.16 4.75 -0.80
CA SER A 41 -5.44 4.15 -0.38
C SER A 41 -5.29 3.24 0.85
N SER A 42 -4.08 2.74 1.13
CA SER A 42 -3.78 1.95 2.34
C SER A 42 -3.63 2.79 3.62
N LEU A 43 -3.40 4.10 3.48
CA LEU A 43 -3.13 4.99 4.62
C LEU A 43 -4.44 5.52 5.23
N LYS A 44 -4.47 5.62 6.56
CA LYS A 44 -5.60 6.17 7.32
C LYS A 44 -5.85 7.63 6.95
N GLU A 45 -7.09 7.97 6.60
CA GLU A 45 -7.47 9.35 6.24
C GLU A 45 -7.86 10.19 7.47
N THR A 46 -7.70 11.51 7.39
CA THR A 46 -8.15 12.44 8.44
C THR A 46 -9.67 12.48 8.60
N ASN A 47 -10.41 12.24 7.51
CA ASN A 47 -11.86 12.19 7.50
C ASN A 47 -12.37 11.03 6.64
N PRO A 48 -12.30 9.78 7.14
CA PRO A 48 -12.67 8.59 6.37
C PRO A 48 -14.17 8.53 6.03
N TYR A 49 -15.00 9.36 6.67
CA TYR A 49 -16.45 9.43 6.46
C TYR A 49 -16.88 10.54 5.51
N GLY A 50 -15.95 11.37 5.02
CA GLY A 50 -16.25 12.46 4.08
C GLY A 50 -17.22 13.52 4.64
N ILE A 51 -17.23 13.71 5.96
CA ILE A 51 -18.11 14.69 6.63
C ILE A 51 -17.66 16.11 6.25
N SER A 52 -18.57 16.92 5.70
CA SER A 52 -18.25 18.30 5.34
C SER A 52 -17.97 19.16 6.58
N HIS A 53 -16.78 19.78 6.62
CA HIS A 53 -16.40 20.75 7.65
C HIS A 53 -17.11 22.08 7.42
N ARG A 54 -18.12 22.40 8.25
CA ARG A 54 -18.83 23.69 8.21
C ARG A 54 -18.27 24.65 9.27
N GLY A 55 -18.19 25.94 8.91
CA GLY A 55 -17.84 27.01 9.86
C GLY A 55 -16.34 27.19 10.12
N LEU A 56 -15.47 26.80 9.18
CA LEU A 56 -14.04 27.10 9.27
C LEU A 56 -13.79 28.61 9.19
N ASP A 57 -12.74 29.08 9.88
CA ASP A 57 -12.32 30.49 9.81
C ASP A 57 -11.95 30.87 8.37
N SER A 58 -12.16 32.13 7.98
CA SER A 58 -11.82 32.60 6.63
C SER A 58 -10.31 32.71 6.38
N LYS A 59 -9.50 32.65 7.44
CA LYS A 59 -8.04 32.75 7.38
C LYS A 59 -7.38 32.11 8.60
N VAL A 60 -6.31 31.35 8.36
CA VAL A 60 -5.43 30.79 9.39
C VAL A 60 -3.97 31.04 8.98
N ASP A 61 -3.12 31.44 9.92
CA ASP A 61 -1.68 31.64 9.67
C ASP A 61 -0.82 31.12 10.84
N LEU A 62 -0.15 29.99 10.62
CA LEU A 62 0.76 29.33 11.54
C LEU A 62 2.23 29.77 11.34
N SER A 63 2.53 30.53 10.29
CA SER A 63 3.91 30.94 9.95
C SER A 63 4.69 31.68 11.04
N PRO A 64 4.07 32.48 11.95
CA PRO A 64 4.84 33.14 13.02
C PRO A 64 5.48 32.15 14.02
N SER A 65 4.95 30.93 14.11
CA SER A 65 5.43 29.88 15.02
C SER A 65 6.30 28.84 14.32
N MET A 66 6.53 28.98 13.01
CA MET A 66 7.41 28.09 12.25
C MET A 66 8.89 28.38 12.57
N PRO A 67 9.79 27.40 12.37
CA PRO A 67 11.22 27.66 12.41
C PRO A 67 11.59 28.72 11.35
N PRO A 68 12.74 29.41 11.52
CA PRO A 68 13.25 30.27 10.46
C PRO A 68 13.35 29.52 9.13
N VAL A 69 13.07 30.17 8.00
CA VAL A 69 13.16 29.52 6.69
C VAL A 69 14.58 29.00 6.45
N GLY A 70 14.69 27.73 6.08
CA GLY A 70 15.96 27.10 5.75
C GLY A 70 16.13 26.80 4.25
N ASN A 71 17.27 26.24 3.91
CA ASN A 71 17.66 25.97 2.53
C ASN A 71 18.26 24.56 2.40
N GLN A 72 17.63 23.71 1.60
CA GLN A 72 18.05 22.34 1.33
C GLN A 72 19.24 22.23 0.36
N GLY A 73 19.58 23.31 -0.34
CA GLY A 73 20.58 23.28 -1.40
C GLY A 73 20.26 22.31 -2.55
N GLU A 74 21.28 21.62 -3.04
CA GLU A 74 21.20 20.72 -4.20
C GLU A 74 20.64 19.34 -3.88
N GLN A 75 20.49 19.00 -2.60
CA GLN A 75 20.07 17.67 -2.19
C GLN A 75 18.56 17.48 -2.38
N GLY A 76 18.14 16.30 -2.81
CA GLY A 76 16.72 15.91 -3.00
C GLY A 76 15.92 15.73 -1.70
N SER A 77 16.23 16.49 -0.65
CA SER A 77 15.76 16.26 0.72
C SER A 77 14.49 17.03 1.13
N CYS A 78 13.80 17.68 0.18
CA CYS A 78 12.60 18.52 0.44
C CYS A 78 11.57 17.86 1.36
N VAL A 79 11.39 16.53 1.27
CA VAL A 79 10.51 15.76 2.15
C VAL A 79 10.93 15.83 3.62
N ALA A 80 12.23 15.68 3.91
CA ALA A 80 12.73 15.76 5.27
C ALA A 80 12.69 17.20 5.82
N TRP A 81 12.82 18.20 4.93
CA TRP A 81 12.66 19.60 5.29
C TRP A 81 11.21 19.97 5.63
N SER A 82 10.23 19.48 4.88
CA SER A 82 8.83 19.73 5.19
C SER A 82 8.34 18.97 6.43
N THR A 83 8.80 17.73 6.61
CA THR A 83 8.42 16.88 7.75
C THR A 83 9.17 17.23 9.05
N ALA A 84 10.50 17.08 9.08
CA ALA A 84 11.29 17.30 10.30
C ALA A 84 11.49 18.77 10.61
N TYR A 85 12.09 19.49 9.67
CA TYR A 85 12.51 20.86 9.94
C TYR A 85 11.30 21.74 10.18
N ALA A 86 10.35 21.82 9.24
CA ALA A 86 9.17 22.66 9.40
C ALA A 86 8.16 22.08 10.40
N THR A 87 7.55 20.93 10.08
CA THR A 87 6.35 20.44 10.80
C THR A 87 6.67 20.00 12.22
N LYS A 88 7.67 19.13 12.42
CA LYS A 88 7.98 18.62 13.75
C LYS A 88 8.57 19.69 14.68
N SER A 89 9.41 20.60 14.17
CA SER A 89 9.91 21.71 15.00
C SER A 89 8.79 22.65 15.42
N PHE A 90 7.82 22.90 14.54
CA PHE A 90 6.63 23.67 14.88
C PHE A 90 5.81 22.98 15.98
N GLN A 91 5.53 21.67 15.86
CA GLN A 91 4.70 20.94 16.84
C GLN A 91 5.31 21.02 18.24
N GLU A 92 6.59 20.67 18.36
CA GLU A 92 7.30 20.73 19.65
C GLU A 92 7.39 22.14 20.22
N TYR A 93 7.50 23.16 19.35
CA TYR A 93 7.40 24.55 19.80
C TYR A 93 6.02 24.89 20.34
N ILE A 94 4.93 24.54 19.64
CA ILE A 94 3.58 24.82 20.11
C ILE A 94 3.30 24.15 21.46
N GLU A 95 3.78 22.92 21.64
CA GLU A 95 3.61 22.15 22.87
C GLU A 95 4.44 22.70 24.04
N ARG A 96 5.64 23.23 23.78
CA ARG A 96 6.60 23.59 24.83
C ARG A 96 6.85 25.09 25.00
N LYS A 97 6.32 25.97 24.14
CA LYS A 97 6.55 27.43 24.22
C LYS A 97 6.11 28.06 25.54
N SER A 98 5.22 27.42 26.30
CA SER A 98 4.81 27.86 27.64
C SER A 98 5.91 27.69 28.70
N SER A 99 6.87 26.77 28.49
CA SER A 99 7.95 26.46 29.44
C SER A 99 9.07 27.52 29.51
N LYS A 100 9.00 28.60 28.72
CA LYS A 100 10.01 29.66 28.53
C LYS A 100 11.38 29.20 27.99
N ASP A 101 11.72 27.92 28.07
CA ASP A 101 13.01 27.35 27.65
C ASP A 101 13.01 26.76 26.23
N TRP A 102 11.86 26.81 25.54
CA TRP A 102 11.71 26.24 24.19
C TRP A 102 11.45 27.32 23.13
N SER A 103 12.51 27.75 22.45
CA SER A 103 12.45 28.71 21.34
C SER A 103 13.15 28.16 20.10
N LEU A 104 12.52 28.32 18.93
CA LEU A 104 13.11 28.00 17.61
C LEU A 104 14.13 29.05 17.15
N ARG A 105 14.29 30.14 17.90
CA ARG A 105 15.23 31.23 17.61
C ARG A 105 16.13 31.49 18.81
N THR A 106 17.39 31.83 18.54
CA THR A 106 18.30 32.38 19.56
C THR A 106 17.88 33.82 19.90
N ALA A 107 18.47 34.39 20.96
CA ALA A 107 18.23 35.79 21.35
C ALA A 107 18.57 36.79 20.21
N GLN A 108 19.48 36.41 19.30
CA GLN A 108 19.89 37.18 18.13
C GLN A 108 19.01 36.94 16.90
N GLY A 109 17.94 36.14 17.02
CA GLY A 109 16.98 35.85 15.95
C GLY A 109 17.40 34.74 14.98
N ALA A 110 18.58 34.14 15.16
CA ALA A 110 19.10 33.04 14.34
C ALA A 110 18.41 31.69 14.67
N PRO A 111 18.46 30.68 13.78
CA PRO A 111 17.90 29.35 14.07
C PRO A 111 18.53 28.71 15.32
N ASN A 112 17.69 28.22 16.23
CA ASN A 112 18.15 27.47 17.40
C ASN A 112 18.21 25.97 17.09
N TYR A 113 19.37 25.51 16.60
CA TYR A 113 19.57 24.12 16.17
C TYR A 113 19.51 23.06 17.29
N SER A 114 19.50 23.47 18.55
CA SER A 114 19.21 22.55 19.68
C SER A 114 17.72 22.20 19.80
N LYS A 115 16.84 23.01 19.20
CA LYS A 115 15.36 22.89 19.27
C LYS A 115 14.67 22.73 17.91
N ILE A 116 15.43 22.87 16.82
CA ILE A 116 14.99 22.61 15.45
C ILE A 116 15.46 21.22 15.05
N PHE A 117 14.62 20.46 14.35
CA PHE A 117 14.93 19.08 13.96
C PHE A 117 15.68 18.96 12.63
N SER A 118 16.52 17.93 12.54
CA SER A 118 17.41 17.67 11.41
C SER A 118 16.68 17.00 10.22
N PRO A 119 16.72 17.60 9.02
CA PRO A 119 16.36 16.89 7.80
C PRO A 119 17.28 15.70 7.50
N ALA A 120 18.57 15.78 7.85
CA ALA A 120 19.55 14.73 7.55
C ALA A 120 19.25 13.45 8.33
N PHE A 121 18.74 13.58 9.56
CA PHE A 121 18.28 12.44 10.35
C PHE A 121 17.21 11.65 9.60
N ILE A 122 16.27 12.30 8.93
CA ILE A 122 15.23 11.60 8.17
C ILE A 122 15.75 11.15 6.80
N TYR A 123 16.26 12.08 5.98
CA TYR A 123 16.56 11.82 4.57
C TYR A 123 17.62 10.74 4.36
N ASN A 124 18.70 10.76 5.15
CA ASN A 124 19.82 9.83 5.01
C ASN A 124 19.43 8.38 5.33
N GLN A 125 18.27 8.20 5.98
CA GLN A 125 17.75 6.88 6.32
C GLN A 125 16.93 6.26 5.19
N ILE A 126 16.21 7.08 4.43
CA ILE A 126 15.14 6.65 3.49
C ILE A 126 15.47 6.86 2.01
N ASN A 127 16.59 7.51 1.68
CA ASN A 127 16.96 7.80 0.30
C ASN A 127 17.56 6.59 -0.48
N GLY A 128 17.74 5.44 0.18
CA GLY A 128 18.31 4.24 -0.43
C GLY A 128 19.82 4.33 -0.73
N GLY A 129 20.55 5.21 -0.04
CA GLY A 129 22.00 5.40 -0.20
C GLY A 129 22.43 6.25 -1.41
N ARG A 130 21.45 6.86 -2.10
CA ARG A 130 21.64 7.75 -3.26
C ARG A 130 20.78 9.00 -3.11
N ASP A 131 21.23 10.12 -3.64
CA ASP A 131 20.48 11.37 -3.62
C ASP A 131 19.44 11.42 -4.76
N ASN A 132 18.39 10.60 -4.62
CA ASN A 132 17.32 10.48 -5.62
C ASN A 132 15.94 10.84 -5.05
N GLY A 133 15.88 11.48 -3.87
CA GLY A 133 14.62 11.82 -3.22
C GLY A 133 13.99 10.69 -2.39
N SER A 134 12.86 10.98 -1.75
CA SER A 134 12.11 10.07 -0.86
C SER A 134 10.60 10.26 -0.95
N LEU A 135 9.82 9.30 -0.44
CA LEU A 135 8.36 9.43 -0.26
C LEU A 135 8.04 10.22 1.01
N ILE A 136 6.94 10.99 1.05
CA ILE A 136 6.53 11.68 2.29
C ILE A 136 6.12 10.64 3.34
N SER A 137 5.44 9.57 2.93
CA SER A 137 5.04 8.47 3.82
C SER A 137 6.21 7.77 4.53
N ASP A 138 7.36 7.63 3.87
CA ASP A 138 8.56 7.01 4.46
C ASP A 138 9.16 7.92 5.54
N ALA A 139 9.22 9.23 5.27
CA ALA A 139 9.65 10.21 6.26
C ALA A 139 8.71 10.25 7.47
N MET A 140 7.40 10.23 7.24
CA MET A 140 6.40 10.16 8.31
C MET A 140 6.53 8.87 9.12
N ARG A 141 6.89 7.75 8.49
CA ARG A 141 7.13 6.49 9.21
C ARG A 141 8.37 6.56 10.11
N VAL A 142 9.46 7.15 9.64
CA VAL A 142 10.64 7.40 10.50
C VAL A 142 10.27 8.27 11.70
N MET A 143 9.42 9.28 11.51
CA MET A 143 8.93 10.11 12.62
C MET A 143 8.15 9.32 13.67
N VAL A 144 7.37 8.33 13.26
CA VAL A 144 6.63 7.46 14.19
C VAL A 144 7.56 6.44 14.86
N GLU A 145 8.42 5.78 14.09
CA GLU A 145 9.24 4.67 14.57
C GLU A 145 10.45 5.14 15.40
N MET A 146 11.09 6.24 14.98
CA MET A 146 12.36 6.72 15.54
C MET A 146 12.24 8.13 16.15
N GLY A 147 11.35 8.96 15.62
CA GLY A 147 11.22 10.36 15.99
C GLY A 147 12.14 11.27 15.18
N ALA A 148 12.37 12.48 15.68
CA ALA A 148 13.20 13.48 15.01
C ALA A 148 14.38 13.90 15.90
N ALA A 149 15.60 13.75 15.39
CA ALA A 149 16.79 14.23 16.11
C ALA A 149 16.93 15.75 15.99
N PRO A 150 17.23 16.48 17.09
CA PRO A 150 17.61 17.89 17.00
C PRO A 150 18.79 18.07 16.05
N TRP A 151 18.79 19.18 15.30
CA TRP A 151 19.78 19.49 14.27
C TRP A 151 21.22 19.44 14.80
N GLU A 152 21.44 19.89 16.03
CA GLU A 152 22.77 19.84 16.66
C GLU A 152 23.34 18.41 16.79
N THR A 153 22.48 17.41 16.99
CA THR A 153 22.91 16.00 17.14
C THR A 153 23.19 15.31 15.81
N MET A 154 22.64 15.84 14.72
CA MET A 154 22.93 15.39 13.36
C MET A 154 22.80 16.57 12.39
N PRO A 155 23.83 17.41 12.25
CA PRO A 155 23.76 18.60 11.41
C PRO A 155 23.48 18.28 9.95
N TYR A 156 22.67 19.11 9.31
CA TYR A 156 22.39 18.97 7.89
C TYR A 156 23.55 19.46 7.04
N ASN A 157 23.96 18.63 6.06
CA ASN A 157 24.90 19.02 5.03
C ASN A 157 24.34 18.54 3.68
N PRO A 158 24.07 19.45 2.71
CA PRO A 158 23.51 19.06 1.42
C PRO A 158 24.42 18.11 0.62
N ALA A 159 25.74 18.13 0.86
CA ALA A 159 26.68 17.21 0.24
C ALA A 159 26.71 15.81 0.89
N ASP A 160 26.06 15.64 2.05
CA ASP A 160 26.04 14.38 2.80
C ASP A 160 24.62 13.83 2.94
N TYR A 161 24.35 12.80 2.14
CA TYR A 161 23.10 12.05 2.15
C TYR A 161 23.30 10.59 2.61
N ARG A 162 24.48 10.23 3.15
CA ARG A 162 24.82 8.83 3.45
C ARG A 162 25.17 8.58 4.91
N THR A 163 25.60 9.60 5.64
CA THR A 163 25.90 9.46 7.06
C THR A 163 24.67 8.98 7.80
N ARG A 164 24.82 7.85 8.50
CA ARG A 164 23.77 7.28 9.35
C ARG A 164 23.76 7.99 10.71
N PRO A 165 22.60 8.07 11.38
CA PRO A 165 22.54 8.64 12.72
C PRO A 165 23.50 7.97 13.70
N SER A 166 24.14 8.78 14.54
CA SER A 166 24.86 8.27 15.70
C SER A 166 23.89 7.75 16.76
N GLN A 167 24.37 6.93 17.70
CA GLN A 167 23.56 6.47 18.83
C GLN A 167 22.96 7.65 19.62
N ALA A 168 23.75 8.71 19.85
CA ALA A 168 23.27 9.92 20.51
C ALA A 168 22.15 10.63 19.74
N ALA A 169 22.20 10.65 18.40
CA ALA A 169 21.13 11.21 17.59
C ALA A 169 19.86 10.35 17.65
N ILE A 170 19.98 9.03 17.67
CA ILE A 170 18.85 8.09 17.82
C ILE A 170 18.18 8.26 19.20
N GLU A 171 18.98 8.34 20.27
CA GLU A 171 18.50 8.57 21.63
C GLU A 171 17.87 9.95 21.82
N ALA A 172 18.38 10.97 21.13
CA ALA A 172 17.74 12.27 21.12
C ALA A 172 16.42 12.24 20.35
N ALA A 173 16.37 11.55 19.21
CA ALA A 173 15.18 11.44 18.37
C ALA A 173 14.03 10.72 19.04
N SER A 174 14.32 9.68 19.83
CA SER A 174 13.29 8.84 20.47
C SER A 174 12.37 9.60 21.42
N LYS A 175 12.78 10.78 21.87
CA LYS A 175 12.02 11.70 22.73
C LYS A 175 11.00 12.56 21.98
N TYR A 176 11.08 12.58 20.65
CA TYR A 176 10.29 13.45 19.77
C TYR A 176 9.65 12.62 18.66
N LYS A 177 8.87 11.61 19.06
CA LYS A 177 8.15 10.71 18.15
C LYS A 177 6.78 11.24 17.80
N ALA A 178 6.35 11.01 16.57
CA ALA A 178 4.95 11.12 16.22
C ALA A 178 4.20 9.87 16.71
N LYS A 179 2.95 10.04 17.15
CA LYS A 179 2.06 8.91 17.47
C LYS A 179 1.60 8.18 16.21
N GLU A 180 1.15 8.95 15.23
CA GLU A 180 0.69 8.46 13.94
C GLU A 180 0.76 9.57 12.89
N PHE A 181 0.50 9.25 11.63
CA PHE A 181 0.27 10.24 10.58
C PHE A 181 -0.97 9.85 9.79
N LEU A 182 -1.67 10.86 9.28
CA LEU A 182 -2.93 10.69 8.57
C LEU A 182 -2.82 11.33 7.19
N ARG A 183 -3.42 10.68 6.20
CA ARG A 183 -3.56 11.23 4.85
C ARG A 183 -4.68 12.25 4.82
N VAL A 184 -4.40 13.42 4.27
CA VAL A 184 -5.38 14.48 4.02
C VAL A 184 -5.89 14.34 2.59
N LYS A 185 -7.21 14.38 2.42
CA LYS A 185 -7.84 14.33 1.09
C LYS A 185 -7.61 15.64 0.34
N THR A 186 -6.73 15.60 -0.64
CA THR A 186 -6.28 16.79 -1.40
C THR A 186 -7.30 17.33 -2.39
N THR A 187 -8.31 16.54 -2.74
CA THR A 187 -9.39 16.95 -3.64
C THR A 187 -10.46 17.80 -2.95
N ASP A 188 -10.43 17.88 -1.62
CA ASP A 188 -11.31 18.73 -0.83
C ASP A 188 -10.48 19.73 -0.03
N MET A 189 -10.53 21.00 -0.43
CA MET A 189 -9.80 22.04 0.28
C MET A 189 -10.32 22.28 1.70
N ASN A 190 -11.56 21.92 2.01
CA ASN A 190 -12.07 22.05 3.38
C ASN A 190 -11.35 21.10 4.34
N GLU A 191 -10.87 19.94 3.88
CA GLU A 191 -10.05 19.04 4.70
C GLU A 191 -8.71 19.67 5.04
N VAL A 192 -8.03 20.22 4.03
CA VAL A 192 -6.75 20.91 4.23
C VAL A 192 -6.93 22.10 5.18
N LYS A 193 -7.98 22.89 4.99
CA LYS A 193 -8.31 24.02 5.87
C LYS A 193 -8.67 23.59 7.28
N ALA A 194 -9.42 22.50 7.44
CA ALA A 194 -9.79 21.97 8.75
C ALA A 194 -8.55 21.58 9.56
N GLN A 195 -7.60 20.87 8.94
CA GLN A 195 -6.35 20.51 9.61
C GLN A 195 -5.53 21.74 10.02
N LEU A 196 -5.41 22.73 9.12
CA LEU A 196 -4.71 23.97 9.43
C LEU A 196 -5.41 24.76 10.56
N SER A 197 -6.75 24.76 10.59
CA SER A 197 -7.56 25.41 11.63
C SER A 197 -7.40 24.75 13.00
N GLU A 198 -7.15 23.44 13.03
CA GLU A 198 -6.76 22.70 14.25
C GLU A 198 -5.31 22.95 14.67
N GLY A 199 -4.59 23.85 13.97
CA GLY A 199 -3.19 24.16 14.25
C GLY A 199 -2.21 23.10 13.77
N LYS A 200 -2.61 22.21 12.84
CA LYS A 200 -1.76 21.15 12.28
C LYS A 200 -1.22 21.55 10.92
N PRO A 201 0.11 21.75 10.77
CA PRO A 201 0.70 21.93 9.45
C PRO A 201 0.47 20.70 8.58
N VAL A 202 0.19 20.91 7.29
CA VAL A 202 -0.05 19.83 6.33
C VAL A 202 1.18 19.70 5.44
N VAL A 203 1.86 18.56 5.48
CA VAL A 203 2.96 18.26 4.55
C VAL A 203 2.37 17.81 3.22
N ALA A 204 2.61 18.56 2.16
CA ALA A 204 2.05 18.32 0.83
C ALA A 204 3.16 18.12 -0.20
N GLY A 205 3.01 17.09 -1.03
CA GLY A 205 3.79 16.91 -2.24
C GLY A 205 3.11 17.60 -3.42
N VAL A 206 3.83 18.45 -4.15
CA VAL A 206 3.32 19.19 -5.31
C VAL A 206 4.20 18.98 -6.53
N LEU A 207 3.57 18.95 -7.71
CA LEU A 207 4.27 18.94 -8.99
C LEU A 207 4.79 20.34 -9.36
N VAL A 208 6.09 20.47 -9.61
CA VAL A 208 6.76 21.76 -9.87
C VAL A 208 6.92 22.02 -11.37
N TYR A 209 6.45 23.19 -11.81
CA TYR A 209 6.62 23.72 -13.16
C TYR A 209 7.67 24.84 -13.19
N GLU A 210 8.10 25.23 -14.38
CA GLU A 210 9.15 26.22 -14.60
C GLU A 210 8.89 27.57 -13.91
N ASN A 211 7.66 28.07 -13.98
CA ASN A 211 7.29 29.33 -13.34
C ASN A 211 7.28 29.29 -11.81
N PHE A 212 7.17 28.11 -11.19
CA PHE A 212 7.24 27.97 -9.72
C PHE A 212 8.61 28.37 -9.17
N PHE A 213 9.69 28.10 -9.91
CA PHE A 213 11.02 28.56 -9.53
C PHE A 213 11.06 30.09 -9.45
N ASN A 214 10.33 30.80 -10.30
CA ASN A 214 10.46 32.25 -10.43
C ASN A 214 9.41 33.05 -9.62
N LEU A 215 8.68 32.41 -8.71
CA LEU A 215 7.76 33.12 -7.81
C LEU A 215 8.53 34.12 -6.93
N LYS A 216 7.99 35.35 -6.84
CA LYS A 216 8.58 36.46 -6.08
C LYS A 216 7.52 37.19 -5.27
N GLY A 217 7.89 37.61 -4.06
CA GLY A 217 6.99 38.35 -3.18
C GLY A 217 5.69 37.60 -2.94
N ASP A 218 4.58 38.33 -2.84
CA ASP A 218 3.26 37.79 -2.51
C ASP A 218 2.50 37.16 -3.68
N GLN A 219 3.20 36.82 -4.78
CA GLN A 219 2.62 36.17 -5.95
C GLN A 219 1.94 34.84 -5.57
N ILE A 220 0.72 34.66 -6.09
CA ILE A 220 -0.05 33.43 -5.91
C ILE A 220 0.21 32.52 -7.12
N TYR A 221 0.66 31.30 -6.85
CA TYR A 221 0.84 30.27 -7.86
C TYR A 221 -0.52 29.72 -8.32
N LYS A 222 -0.96 30.15 -9.50
CA LYS A 222 -2.31 29.87 -10.04
C LYS A 222 -2.34 28.84 -11.17
N GLU A 223 -1.20 28.63 -11.84
CA GLU A 223 -1.07 27.74 -12.98
C GLU A 223 0.39 27.32 -13.19
N GLY A 224 0.59 26.21 -13.89
CA GLY A 224 1.90 25.72 -14.29
C GLY A 224 2.20 26.15 -15.72
N LEU A 225 3.30 26.88 -15.90
CA LEU A 225 3.81 27.30 -17.20
C LEU A 225 5.16 26.65 -17.47
N GLY A 226 5.42 26.33 -18.73
CA GLY A 226 6.65 25.67 -19.16
C GLY A 226 6.68 24.18 -18.81
N LYS A 227 7.88 23.61 -18.73
CA LYS A 227 8.04 22.17 -18.47
C LYS A 227 7.91 21.84 -16.98
N THR A 228 7.54 20.60 -16.71
CA THR A 228 7.53 20.02 -15.37
C THR A 228 8.91 19.49 -15.00
N TYR A 229 9.34 19.71 -13.76
CA TYR A 229 10.66 19.31 -13.26
C TYR A 229 10.63 18.15 -12.26
N GLY A 230 9.46 17.82 -11.70
CA GLY A 230 9.27 16.71 -10.76
C GLY A 230 8.51 17.12 -9.50
N GLY A 231 8.54 16.24 -8.50
CA GLY A 231 7.86 16.43 -7.22
C GLY A 231 8.67 17.22 -6.20
N HIS A 232 8.01 18.12 -5.47
CA HIS A 232 8.56 18.87 -4.34
C HIS A 232 7.66 18.75 -3.12
N ALA A 233 8.24 18.58 -1.93
CA ALA A 233 7.47 18.58 -0.69
C ALA A 233 7.56 19.93 0.01
N ILE A 234 6.42 20.44 0.43
CA ILE A 234 6.24 21.71 1.15
C ILE A 234 5.41 21.47 2.42
N ALA A 235 5.54 22.35 3.41
CA ALA A 235 4.64 22.35 4.56
C ALA A 235 3.64 23.50 4.41
N LEU A 236 2.36 23.19 4.32
CA LEU A 236 1.28 24.17 4.37
C LEU A 236 1.16 24.67 5.81
N VAL A 237 1.10 25.99 5.96
CA VAL A 237 1.16 26.69 7.24
C VAL A 237 -0.01 27.65 7.43
N GLY A 238 -0.98 27.63 6.54
CA GLY A 238 -2.13 28.52 6.63
C GLY A 238 -2.90 28.59 5.33
N TYR A 239 -3.95 29.38 5.34
CA TYR A 239 -4.75 29.68 4.16
C TYR A 239 -5.43 31.04 4.35
N ASP A 240 -5.81 31.67 3.24
CA ASP A 240 -6.48 32.96 3.25
C ASP A 240 -7.53 32.98 2.12
N ASP A 241 -8.81 32.97 2.50
CA ASP A 241 -9.92 32.93 1.56
C ASP A 241 -10.05 34.22 0.74
N SER A 242 -9.56 35.35 1.26
CA SER A 242 -9.49 36.59 0.47
C SER A 242 -8.48 36.50 -0.68
N LYS A 243 -7.45 35.65 -0.53
CA LYS A 243 -6.46 35.33 -1.57
C LYS A 243 -6.86 34.10 -2.41
N ASN A 244 -7.89 33.35 -2.00
CA ASN A 244 -8.27 32.05 -2.56
C ASN A 244 -7.08 31.05 -2.62
N ALA A 245 -6.24 31.04 -1.57
CA ALA A 245 -4.96 30.32 -1.62
C ALA A 245 -4.52 29.74 -0.27
N VAL A 246 -3.80 28.60 -0.33
CA VAL A 246 -3.05 28.04 0.80
C VAL A 246 -1.66 28.68 0.89
N LYS A 247 -1.22 28.97 2.11
CA LYS A 247 0.13 29.46 2.43
C LYS A 247 1.03 28.29 2.80
N PHE A 248 2.28 28.31 2.36
CA PHE A 248 3.26 27.28 2.69
C PHE A 248 4.64 27.86 2.97
N ILE A 249 5.41 27.15 3.79
CA ILE A 249 6.85 27.38 3.97
C ILE A 249 7.63 26.48 3.00
N ASN A 250 8.64 27.06 2.34
CA ASN A 250 9.51 26.37 1.39
C ASN A 250 10.93 26.17 1.96
N SER A 251 11.68 25.26 1.37
CA SER A 251 13.05 24.87 1.77
C SER A 251 14.13 25.37 0.80
N TRP A 252 13.89 26.50 0.14
CA TRP A 252 14.81 27.12 -0.84
C TRP A 252 15.40 28.45 -0.37
N GLY A 253 15.35 28.73 0.93
CA GLY A 253 15.87 29.96 1.54
C GLY A 253 14.95 31.17 1.38
N THR A 254 15.33 32.26 2.05
CA THR A 254 14.56 33.51 2.13
C THR A 254 14.53 34.30 0.81
N ASP A 255 15.43 34.03 -0.11
CA ASP A 255 15.50 34.71 -1.41
C ASP A 255 14.46 34.20 -2.42
N TRP A 256 13.71 33.15 -2.07
CA TRP A 256 12.64 32.60 -2.90
C TRP A 256 11.26 33.03 -2.39
N GLY A 257 10.34 33.34 -3.29
CA GLY A 257 8.95 33.69 -2.95
C GLY A 257 8.84 34.94 -2.07
N ASP A 258 7.98 34.88 -1.07
CA ASP A 258 7.81 35.88 -0.02
C ASP A 258 8.65 35.52 1.21
N GLN A 259 9.93 35.87 1.20
CA GLN A 259 10.86 35.56 2.29
C GLN A 259 10.91 34.05 2.64
N GLY A 260 10.80 33.18 1.64
CA GLY A 260 10.75 31.73 1.79
C GLY A 260 9.36 31.11 1.93
N TYR A 261 8.32 31.94 1.96
CA TYR A 261 6.93 31.51 1.93
C TYR A 261 6.33 31.67 0.52
N GLY A 262 5.24 30.97 0.27
CA GLY A 262 4.49 31.11 -0.98
C GLY A 262 3.00 30.85 -0.79
N TYR A 263 2.23 31.20 -1.82
CA TYR A 263 0.80 30.94 -1.89
C TYR A 263 0.48 30.10 -3.12
N ILE A 264 -0.37 29.08 -2.96
CA ILE A 264 -0.92 28.28 -4.08
C ILE A 264 -2.43 28.45 -4.09
N ASP A 265 -2.99 28.84 -5.24
CA ASP A 265 -4.44 28.93 -5.42
C ASP A 265 -5.12 27.59 -5.10
N TYR A 266 -6.28 27.63 -4.44
CA TYR A 266 -7.00 26.43 -4.02
C TYR A 266 -7.28 25.44 -5.15
N ARG A 267 -7.76 25.94 -6.29
CA ARG A 267 -8.08 25.09 -7.45
C ARG A 267 -6.81 24.58 -8.10
N TRP A 268 -5.72 25.34 -8.03
CA TRP A 268 -4.44 24.89 -8.57
C TRP A 268 -3.78 23.84 -7.67
N PHE A 269 -3.82 24.03 -6.36
CA PHE A 269 -3.30 23.09 -5.38
C PHE A 269 -3.93 21.70 -5.56
N THR A 270 -5.26 21.60 -5.68
CA THR A 270 -5.94 20.32 -5.87
C THR A 270 -5.56 19.60 -7.16
N LYS A 271 -5.05 20.33 -8.18
CA LYS A 271 -4.58 19.75 -9.44
C LYS A 271 -3.15 19.22 -9.39
N ILE A 272 -2.27 19.91 -8.67
CA ILE A 272 -0.83 19.58 -8.65
C ILE A 272 -0.41 18.77 -7.42
N CYS A 273 -1.25 18.70 -6.39
CA CYS A 273 -0.93 17.99 -5.17
C CYS A 273 -1.00 16.47 -5.41
N GLN A 274 0.13 15.79 -5.18
CA GLN A 274 0.28 14.34 -5.39
C GLN A 274 -0.03 13.54 -4.12
N GLY A 275 0.06 14.17 -2.96
CA GLY A 275 -0.24 13.59 -1.65
C GLY A 275 -0.13 14.65 -0.56
N ALA A 276 -0.95 14.55 0.48
CA ALA A 276 -0.87 15.44 1.64
C ALA A 276 -1.11 14.67 2.93
N PHE A 277 -0.40 15.06 3.99
CA PHE A 277 -0.34 14.33 5.24
C PHE A 277 -0.27 15.30 6.43
N VAL A 278 -0.86 14.89 7.54
CA VAL A 278 -0.67 15.52 8.85
C VAL A 278 -0.03 14.53 9.80
N MET A 279 0.81 15.04 10.68
CA MET A 279 1.47 14.28 11.73
C MET A 279 0.70 14.50 13.04
N ILE A 280 0.40 13.42 13.76
CA ILE A 280 -0.20 13.49 15.10
C ILE A 280 0.91 13.19 16.10
N ASP A 281 1.18 14.15 16.98
CA ASP A 281 2.32 14.07 17.88
C ASP A 281 2.08 13.13 19.08
N GLN A 282 3.15 12.57 19.66
CA GLN A 282 3.11 11.81 20.90
C GLN A 282 3.48 12.72 22.07
N VAL A 283 2.48 13.38 22.67
CA VAL A 283 2.71 14.30 23.80
C VAL A 283 3.01 13.51 25.09
N GLU A 284 4.22 13.65 25.63
CA GLU A 284 4.54 13.21 27.00
C GLU A 284 3.87 14.16 28.01
N THR A 285 2.97 13.64 28.84
CA THR A 285 2.38 14.41 29.94
C THR A 285 3.40 14.50 31.09
N VAL A 286 4.08 15.65 31.19
CA VAL A 286 4.96 15.97 32.32
C VAL A 286 4.07 16.29 33.53
N ILE A 287 3.92 15.33 34.44
CA ILE A 287 3.41 15.61 35.79
C ILE A 287 4.59 16.12 36.62
N ASP A 288 4.53 17.39 37.00
CA ASP A 288 5.47 18.06 37.89
C ASP A 288 5.51 17.35 39.26
N GLN A 289 6.60 16.67 39.57
CA GLN A 289 6.87 16.11 40.90
C GLN A 289 7.97 16.92 41.59
N GLY A 290 7.58 17.57 42.69
CA GLY A 290 8.51 18.15 43.66
C GLY A 290 9.55 17.15 44.16
N LYS A 291 10.77 17.64 44.33
CA LYS A 291 12.00 16.95 44.75
C LYS A 291 11.94 16.50 46.23
N PRO A 292 12.95 15.74 46.69
CA PRO A 292 13.13 14.28 46.58
C PRO A 292 12.86 13.59 47.93
N ASP A 293 12.57 12.30 47.94
CA ASP A 293 13.04 11.50 49.08
C ASP A 293 13.68 10.19 48.62
N SER A 294 14.87 10.01 49.18
CA SER A 294 15.75 8.86 49.06
C SER A 294 15.01 7.59 49.49
N ASN A 295 14.77 6.69 48.55
CA ASN A 295 14.96 5.25 48.74
C ASN A 295 14.86 4.56 47.39
N THR A 296 16.00 4.15 46.87
CA THR A 296 16.12 3.18 45.77
C THR A 296 15.55 1.84 46.23
N PRO A 297 14.65 1.20 45.47
CA PRO A 297 14.59 -0.25 45.45
C PRO A 297 15.40 -0.74 44.24
N GLU A 298 16.34 -1.65 44.50
CA GLU A 298 16.93 -2.51 43.47
C GLU A 298 15.83 -3.21 42.64
N PRO A 299 16.15 -3.61 41.39
CA PRO A 299 15.19 -4.24 40.49
C PRO A 299 14.70 -5.54 41.12
N THR A 300 13.48 -5.51 41.65
CA THR A 300 12.82 -6.70 42.14
C THR A 300 12.37 -7.50 40.92
N SER A 301 12.84 -8.75 40.84
CA SER A 301 12.33 -9.74 39.91
C SER A 301 10.81 -9.86 40.05
N VAL A 302 10.06 -9.40 39.06
CA VAL A 302 8.63 -9.66 38.97
C VAL A 302 8.45 -10.95 38.17
N ALA A 303 8.44 -12.07 38.87
CA ALA A 303 7.56 -13.14 38.46
C ALA A 303 6.14 -12.70 38.88
N ASN A 304 5.23 -12.50 37.94
CA ASN A 304 3.80 -12.59 38.20
C ASN A 304 3.01 -12.85 36.92
N ASP A 305 2.49 -14.08 36.90
CA ASP A 305 1.25 -14.55 36.29
C ASP A 305 0.21 -13.42 36.08
N SER A 306 0.10 -12.92 34.84
CA SER A 306 -1.02 -12.08 34.42
C SER A 306 -1.66 -12.72 33.21
N ASN A 307 -2.90 -13.19 33.35
CA ASN A 307 -3.71 -13.62 32.21
C ASN A 307 -3.65 -12.55 31.10
N PRO A 308 -3.48 -12.93 29.83
CA PRO A 308 -3.42 -11.99 28.73
C PRO A 308 -4.70 -11.16 28.67
N ILE A 309 -4.58 -9.93 28.19
CA ILE A 309 -5.70 -8.99 28.09
C ILE A 309 -6.50 -9.31 26.81
N ALA A 310 -7.83 -9.27 26.89
CA ALA A 310 -8.69 -9.44 25.73
C ALA A 310 -8.58 -8.23 24.77
N PRO A 311 -8.74 -8.39 23.45
CA PRO A 311 -8.61 -7.27 22.52
C PRO A 311 -9.64 -6.16 22.75
N SER A 312 -9.17 -4.91 22.73
CA SER A 312 -9.99 -3.69 22.64
C SER A 312 -10.24 -3.27 21.18
N SER A 313 -11.27 -2.45 20.96
CA SER A 313 -11.50 -1.78 19.66
C SER A 313 -11.71 -2.70 18.45
N ILE A 314 -12.53 -3.75 18.63
CA ILE A 314 -12.88 -4.68 17.56
C ILE A 314 -13.77 -3.97 16.52
N THR A 315 -13.65 -4.33 15.24
CA THR A 315 -14.51 -3.89 14.13
C THR A 315 -14.85 -5.06 13.21
N ALA A 316 -15.99 -5.00 12.51
CA ALA A 316 -16.40 -5.98 11.51
C ALA A 316 -16.97 -5.28 10.26
N SER A 317 -16.67 -5.80 9.07
CA SER A 317 -17.15 -5.24 7.81
C SER A 317 -18.67 -5.39 7.66
N GLN A 318 -19.32 -4.36 7.11
CA GLN A 318 -20.77 -4.28 6.94
C GLN A 318 -21.12 -4.04 5.47
N GLY A 319 -21.42 -5.11 4.74
CA GLY A 319 -21.78 -5.08 3.32
C GLY A 319 -20.64 -4.75 2.37
N SER A 320 -19.38 -4.77 2.86
CA SER A 320 -18.19 -4.48 2.07
C SER A 320 -17.77 -5.64 1.16
N PHE A 321 -18.15 -6.87 1.50
CA PHE A 321 -17.83 -8.09 0.74
C PHE A 321 -19.12 -8.88 0.50
N ILE A 322 -19.14 -9.68 -0.57
CA ILE A 322 -20.33 -10.45 -0.96
C ILE A 322 -20.41 -11.83 -0.30
N ASP A 323 -19.28 -12.34 0.18
CA ASP A 323 -19.09 -13.74 0.58
C ASP A 323 -18.45 -13.90 1.96
N LYS A 324 -17.99 -12.80 2.58
CA LYS A 324 -17.27 -12.83 3.86
C LYS A 324 -17.56 -11.63 4.74
N VAL A 325 -17.21 -11.77 6.01
CA VAL A 325 -17.07 -10.64 6.95
C VAL A 325 -15.61 -10.55 7.37
N LEU A 326 -14.97 -9.39 7.14
CA LEU A 326 -13.64 -9.09 7.65
C LEU A 326 -13.74 -8.49 9.04
N ILE A 327 -13.11 -9.13 10.03
CA ILE A 327 -13.02 -8.66 11.42
C ILE A 327 -11.61 -8.17 11.68
N ASN A 328 -11.44 -6.98 12.28
CA ASN A 328 -10.15 -6.39 12.64
C ASN A 328 -10.14 -5.91 14.10
N TRP A 329 -8.98 -5.93 14.75
CA TRP A 329 -8.79 -5.45 16.12
C TRP A 329 -7.39 -4.89 16.34
N GLU A 330 -7.15 -4.30 17.51
CA GLU A 330 -5.83 -3.82 17.92
C GLU A 330 -4.90 -4.99 18.27
N VAL A 331 -3.61 -4.89 17.94
CA VAL A 331 -2.62 -5.90 18.35
C VAL A 331 -2.43 -5.84 19.87
N VAL A 332 -2.65 -6.97 20.54
CA VAL A 332 -2.38 -7.10 21.98
C VAL A 332 -0.90 -7.46 22.19
N PRO A 333 -0.13 -6.68 22.98
CA PRO A 333 1.26 -7.00 23.29
C PRO A 333 1.41 -8.41 23.88
N GLY A 334 2.36 -9.19 23.36
CA GLY A 334 2.61 -10.57 23.81
C GLY A 334 1.63 -11.62 23.26
N ALA A 335 0.65 -11.22 22.45
CA ALA A 335 -0.22 -12.16 21.76
C ALA A 335 0.58 -12.95 20.71
N VAL A 336 0.45 -14.27 20.75
CA VAL A 336 0.91 -15.16 19.68
C VAL A 336 -0.22 -15.50 18.72
N GLY A 337 -1.48 -15.24 19.07
CA GLY A 337 -2.63 -15.44 18.19
C GLY A 337 -3.94 -15.06 18.88
N TYR A 338 -5.05 -15.31 18.21
CA TYR A 338 -6.40 -14.96 18.67
C TYR A 338 -7.38 -16.07 18.34
N GLU A 339 -8.43 -16.20 19.16
CA GLU A 339 -9.56 -17.09 18.89
C GLU A 339 -10.82 -16.26 18.64
N ILE A 340 -11.48 -16.54 17.50
CA ILE A 340 -12.61 -15.78 17.00
C ILE A 340 -13.89 -16.58 17.25
N HIS A 341 -14.86 -15.91 17.85
CA HIS A 341 -16.17 -16.46 18.16
C HIS A 341 -17.26 -15.68 17.43
N ARG A 342 -18.25 -16.42 16.92
CA ARG A 342 -19.41 -15.87 16.21
C ARG A 342 -20.70 -16.30 16.86
N LYS A 343 -21.69 -15.42 16.84
CA LYS A 343 -23.09 -15.69 17.18
C LYS A 343 -23.97 -15.22 16.03
N GLY A 344 -24.68 -16.14 15.39
CA GLY A 344 -25.61 -15.84 14.30
C GLY A 344 -27.01 -15.46 14.78
N PRO A 345 -27.87 -14.94 13.88
CA PRO A 345 -29.26 -14.63 14.20
C PRO A 345 -30.01 -15.85 14.72
N GLY A 346 -30.47 -15.83 15.97
CA GLY A 346 -31.21 -16.94 16.59
C GLY A 346 -30.35 -18.00 17.29
N ASP A 347 -29.04 -17.82 17.37
CA ASP A 347 -28.19 -18.67 18.20
C ASP A 347 -28.20 -18.15 19.65
N SER A 348 -28.15 -19.03 20.65
CA SER A 348 -28.21 -18.62 22.06
C SER A 348 -26.85 -18.14 22.58
N ASN A 349 -25.75 -18.76 22.12
CA ASN A 349 -24.39 -18.54 22.62
C ASN A 349 -23.40 -18.28 21.47
N PHE A 350 -22.25 -17.68 21.79
CA PHE A 350 -21.10 -17.57 20.90
C PHE A 350 -20.43 -18.93 20.71
N GLY A 351 -20.07 -19.27 19.47
CA GLY A 351 -19.29 -20.46 19.15
C GLY A 351 -17.98 -20.09 18.46
N LYS A 352 -16.91 -20.84 18.74
CA LYS A 352 -15.62 -20.70 18.07
C LYS A 352 -15.78 -20.96 16.57
N ILE A 353 -15.26 -20.05 15.74
CA ILE A 353 -15.27 -20.17 14.28
C ILE A 353 -13.88 -20.24 13.65
N GLY A 354 -12.83 -19.89 14.40
CA GLY A 354 -11.47 -19.99 13.91
C GLY A 354 -10.43 -19.37 14.83
N LEU A 355 -9.18 -19.51 14.42
CA LEU A 355 -8.00 -18.92 15.02
C LEU A 355 -7.35 -17.96 14.01
N SER A 356 -6.68 -16.92 14.52
CA SER A 356 -5.86 -16.04 13.70
C SER A 356 -4.48 -15.84 14.32
N GLY A 357 -3.44 -15.82 13.49
CA GLY A 357 -2.09 -15.43 13.89
C GLY A 357 -1.84 -13.91 13.83
N THR A 358 -2.78 -13.15 13.27
CA THR A 358 -2.69 -11.70 13.11
C THR A 358 -3.92 -11.03 13.72
N ASN A 359 -3.95 -9.69 13.72
CA ASN A 359 -5.05 -8.90 14.27
C ASN A 359 -6.26 -8.73 13.30
N SER A 360 -6.46 -9.71 12.41
CA SER A 360 -7.56 -9.75 11.45
C SER A 360 -8.04 -11.18 11.21
N PHE A 361 -9.30 -11.36 10.81
CA PHE A 361 -9.88 -12.66 10.45
C PHE A 361 -10.96 -12.49 9.38
N ASN A 362 -10.95 -13.34 8.36
CA ASN A 362 -12.03 -13.45 7.39
C ASN A 362 -12.98 -14.57 7.81
N ASP A 363 -14.23 -14.22 8.11
CA ASP A 363 -15.30 -15.19 8.26
C ASP A 363 -15.93 -15.46 6.89
N ASP A 364 -15.39 -16.45 6.16
CA ASP A 364 -15.89 -16.92 4.87
C ASP A 364 -17.09 -17.89 5.03
N GLY A 365 -17.52 -18.15 6.27
CA GLY A 365 -18.65 -19.02 6.59
C GLY A 365 -19.99 -18.29 6.65
N VAL A 366 -20.05 -17.00 6.30
CA VAL A 366 -21.26 -16.17 6.41
C VAL A 366 -22.19 -16.32 5.22
N GLN A 367 -23.43 -15.89 5.39
CA GLN A 367 -24.37 -15.71 4.28
C GLN A 367 -24.52 -14.22 3.93
N PRO A 368 -24.75 -13.90 2.64
CA PRO A 368 -25.16 -12.56 2.23
C PRO A 368 -26.42 -12.12 2.98
N ASN A 369 -26.47 -10.83 3.31
CA ASN A 369 -27.58 -10.14 3.97
C ASN A 369 -27.92 -10.60 5.40
N LEU A 370 -27.04 -11.37 6.05
CA LEU A 370 -27.19 -11.76 7.47
C LEU A 370 -26.16 -11.08 8.35
N ALA A 371 -26.64 -10.47 9.45
CA ALA A 371 -25.80 -9.86 10.46
C ALA A 371 -25.35 -10.89 11.51
N TYR A 372 -24.05 -10.97 11.74
CA TYR A 372 -23.41 -11.83 12.73
C TYR A 372 -22.72 -10.98 13.80
N LYS A 373 -22.73 -11.47 15.04
CA LYS A 373 -22.03 -10.86 16.17
C LYS A 373 -20.72 -11.58 16.42
N TYR A 374 -19.64 -10.83 16.69
CA TYR A 374 -18.31 -11.39 16.92
C TYR A 374 -17.72 -10.96 18.27
N LYS A 375 -16.98 -11.89 18.87
CA LYS A 375 -16.13 -11.69 20.05
C LYS A 375 -14.78 -12.37 19.83
N ILE A 376 -13.74 -11.84 20.48
CA ILE A 376 -12.37 -12.28 20.28
C ILE A 376 -11.69 -12.41 21.64
N LEU A 377 -10.84 -13.43 21.80
CA LEU A 377 -9.92 -13.54 22.92
C LEU A 377 -8.48 -13.68 22.42
N THR A 378 -7.53 -13.28 23.26
CA THR A 378 -6.09 -13.30 23.00
C THR A 378 -5.47 -14.61 23.46
N LEU A 379 -4.55 -15.16 22.66
CA LEU A 379 -3.74 -16.33 22.99
C LEU A 379 -2.27 -15.90 23.17
N THR A 380 -1.65 -16.30 24.28
CA THR A 380 -0.18 -16.28 24.49
C THR A 380 0.40 -17.67 24.24
N ASP A 381 1.71 -17.86 24.36
CA ASP A 381 2.33 -19.19 24.19
C ASP A 381 1.78 -20.23 25.18
N SER A 382 1.31 -19.81 26.36
CA SER A 382 0.89 -20.71 27.45
C SER A 382 -0.56 -20.53 27.93
N SER A 383 -1.18 -19.37 27.74
CA SER A 383 -2.49 -19.03 28.32
C SER A 383 -3.41 -18.28 27.34
N ALA A 384 -4.66 -18.09 27.74
CA ALA A 384 -5.70 -17.41 26.96
C ALA A 384 -6.42 -16.37 27.83
N SER A 385 -6.91 -15.30 27.21
CA SER A 385 -7.68 -14.27 27.89
C SER A 385 -9.16 -14.66 27.99
N ASP A 386 -9.93 -13.87 28.72
CA ASP A 386 -11.39 -13.84 28.56
C ASP A 386 -11.80 -13.32 27.17
N LEU A 387 -13.05 -13.55 26.78
CA LEU A 387 -13.64 -12.91 25.59
C LEU A 387 -13.74 -11.39 25.77
N SER A 388 -13.62 -10.67 24.66
CA SER A 388 -13.82 -9.22 24.62
C SER A 388 -15.12 -8.78 25.29
N GLN A 389 -15.04 -7.68 26.06
CA GLN A 389 -16.18 -7.14 26.80
C GLN A 389 -17.31 -6.71 25.86
N GLY A 390 -16.98 -6.10 24.71
CA GLY A 390 -17.94 -5.73 23.64
C GLY A 390 -18.13 -6.79 22.55
N GLU A 391 -19.20 -6.64 21.76
CA GLU A 391 -19.50 -7.41 20.54
C GLU A 391 -19.60 -6.47 19.33
N VAL A 392 -19.20 -6.94 18.15
CA VAL A 392 -19.31 -6.19 16.89
C VAL A 392 -20.21 -6.90 15.89
N ILE A 393 -20.89 -6.14 15.04
CA ILE A 393 -21.83 -6.66 14.05
C ILE A 393 -21.24 -6.51 12.64
N GLY A 394 -21.25 -7.59 11.84
CA GLY A 394 -20.85 -7.58 10.43
C GLY A 394 -21.79 -8.40 9.54
N PHE A 395 -21.84 -8.08 8.24
CA PHE A 395 -22.67 -8.79 7.24
C PHE A 395 -22.06 -8.72 5.83
N ALA A 396 -22.40 -9.67 4.96
CA ALA A 396 -22.02 -9.71 3.55
C ALA A 396 -23.14 -9.18 2.63
N LYS A 397 -22.85 -8.69 1.41
CA LYS A 397 -23.79 -8.07 0.44
C LYS A 397 -24.24 -9.04 -0.68
N THR A 398 -25.42 -8.83 -1.30
CA THR A 398 -25.90 -9.61 -2.48
C THR A 398 -25.50 -8.99 -3.83
N GLU A 399 -25.26 -9.81 -4.86
CA GLU A 399 -24.72 -9.41 -6.18
C GLU A 399 -25.77 -9.30 -7.31
N GLU A 400 -25.56 -8.39 -8.28
CA GLU A 400 -26.31 -8.23 -9.55
C GLU A 400 -25.39 -8.56 -10.74
N LEU A 401 -25.84 -9.34 -11.73
CA LEU A 401 -25.00 -9.83 -12.83
C LEU A 401 -24.65 -8.74 -13.87
N LYS A 402 -23.42 -8.23 -13.75
CA LYS A 402 -22.79 -7.29 -14.67
C LYS A 402 -22.27 -7.99 -15.94
N PRO A 403 -22.15 -7.28 -17.08
CA PRO A 403 -21.42 -7.79 -18.24
C PRO A 403 -20.00 -8.23 -17.85
N PRO A 404 -19.42 -9.26 -18.50
CA PRO A 404 -18.06 -9.69 -18.21
C PRO A 404 -17.07 -8.53 -18.34
N PRO A 405 -16.07 -8.43 -17.44
CA PRO A 405 -15.02 -7.43 -17.55
C PRO A 405 -14.25 -7.58 -18.87
N LYS A 406 -13.64 -6.49 -19.32
CA LYS A 406 -12.78 -6.45 -20.50
C LYS A 406 -11.69 -7.52 -20.41
N VAL A 407 -11.48 -8.28 -21.49
CA VAL A 407 -10.45 -9.32 -21.55
C VAL A 407 -9.06 -8.67 -21.54
N LEU A 408 -8.19 -9.12 -20.64
CA LEU A 408 -6.84 -8.59 -20.44
C LEU A 408 -5.76 -9.55 -20.97
N GLY A 409 -4.56 -9.00 -21.14
CA GLY A 409 -3.37 -9.79 -21.45
C GLY A 409 -3.40 -10.50 -22.81
N VAL A 410 -4.21 -10.04 -23.78
CA VAL A 410 -4.24 -10.61 -25.12
C VAL A 410 -2.86 -10.46 -25.76
N LYS A 411 -2.26 -11.60 -26.10
CA LYS A 411 -0.97 -11.71 -26.78
C LYS A 411 -1.14 -12.53 -28.04
N ALA A 412 -0.49 -12.10 -29.11
CA ALA A 412 -0.40 -12.84 -30.36
C ALA A 412 1.05 -13.27 -30.58
N THR A 413 1.27 -14.45 -31.14
CA THR A 413 2.62 -14.89 -31.49
C THR A 413 3.22 -14.00 -32.58
N GLN A 414 4.51 -13.70 -32.43
CA GLN A 414 5.25 -12.79 -33.28
C GLN A 414 6.48 -13.48 -33.82
N GLY A 415 6.42 -13.88 -35.08
CA GLY A 415 7.53 -14.50 -35.77
C GLY A 415 7.83 -15.92 -35.32
N GLN A 416 6.93 -16.61 -34.61
CA GLN A 416 7.19 -17.95 -34.07
C GLN A 416 6.88 -19.07 -35.07
N TYR A 417 5.86 -18.87 -35.91
CA TYR A 417 5.40 -19.83 -36.91
C TYR A 417 5.41 -19.17 -38.28
N ASP A 418 5.63 -19.94 -39.34
CA ASP A 418 5.65 -19.44 -40.72
C ASP A 418 4.26 -19.40 -41.39
N ASN A 419 3.26 -20.02 -40.76
CA ASN A 419 1.95 -20.28 -41.34
C ASN A 419 0.74 -19.99 -40.44
N LYS A 420 0.94 -19.54 -39.19
CA LYS A 420 -0.13 -19.27 -38.24
C LYS A 420 0.24 -18.19 -37.23
N VAL A 421 -0.78 -17.59 -36.61
CA VAL A 421 -0.66 -16.75 -35.42
C VAL A 421 -1.51 -17.38 -34.31
N GLU A 422 -0.92 -17.57 -33.15
CA GLU A 422 -1.61 -18.10 -31.97
C GLU A 422 -1.88 -16.94 -31.00
N LEU A 423 -3.10 -16.87 -30.50
CA LEU A 423 -3.58 -15.91 -29.53
C LEU A 423 -3.74 -16.61 -28.18
N VAL A 424 -3.25 -15.97 -27.13
CA VAL A 424 -3.48 -16.35 -25.74
C VAL A 424 -3.86 -15.13 -24.94
N TRP A 425 -4.70 -15.29 -23.93
CA TRP A 425 -5.11 -14.21 -23.06
C TRP A 425 -5.27 -14.70 -21.63
N GLU A 426 -5.38 -13.75 -20.71
CA GLU A 426 -5.65 -14.07 -19.32
C GLU A 426 -7.07 -14.64 -19.21
N PRO A 427 -7.26 -15.79 -18.55
CA PRO A 427 -8.59 -16.34 -18.34
C PRO A 427 -9.42 -15.35 -17.52
N GLY A 428 -10.61 -15.00 -18.01
CA GLY A 428 -11.55 -14.14 -17.29
C GLY A 428 -12.38 -14.93 -16.27
N ASP A 429 -12.68 -14.31 -15.13
CA ASP A 429 -13.36 -14.97 -13.99
C ASP A 429 -14.85 -15.29 -14.24
N ALA A 430 -15.44 -14.76 -15.31
CA ALA A 430 -16.89 -14.75 -15.50
C ALA A 430 -17.37 -15.09 -16.92
N SER A 431 -16.56 -15.72 -17.80
CA SER A 431 -16.98 -15.96 -19.21
C SER A 431 -17.37 -17.42 -19.49
N SER A 432 -18.48 -17.64 -20.19
CA SER A 432 -18.85 -18.96 -20.75
C SER A 432 -18.26 -19.22 -22.15
N GLU A 433 -17.83 -18.17 -22.86
CA GLU A 433 -17.29 -18.22 -24.22
C GLU A 433 -16.52 -16.92 -24.56
N TYR A 434 -15.56 -16.96 -25.48
CA TYR A 434 -14.85 -15.82 -26.05
C TYR A 434 -15.12 -15.68 -27.55
N GLN A 435 -15.23 -14.44 -28.04
CA GLN A 435 -15.33 -14.10 -29.46
C GLN A 435 -14.06 -13.38 -29.92
N ILE A 436 -13.45 -13.87 -31.00
CA ILE A 436 -12.19 -13.36 -31.55
C ILE A 436 -12.48 -12.57 -32.82
N PHE A 437 -11.89 -11.38 -32.93
CA PHE A 437 -12.00 -10.52 -34.10
C PHE A 437 -10.63 -10.18 -34.67
N LYS A 438 -10.58 -10.03 -36.00
CA LYS A 438 -9.41 -9.57 -36.76
C LYS A 438 -9.73 -8.26 -37.48
N TRP A 439 -8.77 -7.33 -37.47
CA TRP A 439 -8.92 -6.06 -38.20
C TRP A 439 -8.97 -6.29 -39.70
N ASN A 440 -10.08 -5.91 -40.33
CA ASN A 440 -10.25 -5.95 -41.77
C ASN A 440 -9.88 -4.58 -42.36
N LYS A 441 -8.70 -4.50 -43.00
CA LYS A 441 -8.17 -3.25 -43.59
C LYS A 441 -9.07 -2.69 -44.71
N THR A 442 -9.73 -3.56 -45.49
CA THR A 442 -10.60 -3.16 -46.59
C THR A 442 -11.94 -2.59 -46.09
N GLN A 443 -12.52 -3.23 -45.07
CA GLN A 443 -13.80 -2.81 -44.49
C GLN A 443 -13.66 -1.79 -43.35
N LYS A 444 -12.42 -1.47 -42.94
CA LYS A 444 -12.07 -0.56 -41.83
C LYS A 444 -12.83 -0.88 -40.52
N ARG A 445 -13.00 -2.17 -40.23
CA ARG A 445 -13.68 -2.66 -39.02
C ARG A 445 -13.08 -3.98 -38.55
N TYR A 446 -13.31 -4.32 -37.30
CA TYR A 446 -13.04 -5.66 -36.77
C TYR A 446 -14.10 -6.65 -37.26
N SER A 447 -13.67 -7.74 -37.88
CA SER A 447 -14.56 -8.82 -38.35
C SER A 447 -14.35 -10.07 -37.49
N PRO A 448 -15.42 -10.78 -37.10
CA PRO A 448 -15.30 -12.00 -36.32
C PRO A 448 -14.61 -13.08 -37.14
N ILE A 449 -13.66 -13.78 -36.54
CA ILE A 449 -12.93 -14.90 -37.17
C ILE A 449 -13.19 -16.25 -36.50
N GLY A 450 -13.69 -16.24 -35.26
CA GLY A 450 -14.10 -17.46 -34.56
C GLY A 450 -14.43 -17.22 -33.09
N THR A 451 -14.82 -18.30 -32.41
CA THR A 451 -15.04 -18.34 -30.96
C THR A 451 -14.09 -19.32 -30.29
N SER A 452 -13.89 -19.17 -28.99
CA SER A 452 -13.15 -20.14 -28.16
C SER A 452 -13.82 -20.30 -26.81
N LYS A 453 -13.82 -21.52 -26.27
CA LYS A 453 -14.28 -21.83 -24.90
C LYS A 453 -13.14 -21.86 -23.89
N ILE A 454 -11.91 -21.72 -24.36
CA ILE A 454 -10.68 -21.67 -23.56
C ILE A 454 -9.97 -20.35 -23.84
N ASN A 455 -8.93 -20.02 -23.08
CA ASN A 455 -8.23 -18.74 -23.16
C ASN A 455 -7.19 -18.65 -24.29
N SER A 456 -7.44 -19.35 -25.40
CA SER A 456 -6.56 -19.36 -26.57
C SER A 456 -7.33 -19.55 -27.88
N TYR A 457 -6.73 -19.12 -28.99
CA TYR A 457 -7.25 -19.27 -30.35
C TYR A 457 -6.11 -19.34 -31.37
N VAL A 458 -6.27 -20.11 -32.44
CA VAL A 458 -5.27 -20.24 -33.51
C VAL A 458 -5.82 -19.70 -34.82
N ASP A 459 -5.21 -18.64 -35.36
CA ASP A 459 -5.48 -18.12 -36.70
C ASP A 459 -4.53 -18.78 -37.72
N THR A 460 -5.03 -19.80 -38.42
CA THR A 460 -4.32 -20.48 -39.52
C THR A 460 -4.44 -19.74 -40.86
N SER A 461 -5.22 -18.66 -40.92
CA SER A 461 -5.36 -17.80 -42.11
C SER A 461 -4.38 -16.63 -42.11
N ALA A 462 -3.44 -16.61 -41.15
CA ALA A 462 -2.57 -15.48 -40.92
C ALA A 462 -1.61 -15.20 -42.08
N ALA A 463 -1.29 -13.92 -42.28
CA ALA A 463 -0.45 -13.48 -43.38
C ALA A 463 1.02 -13.94 -43.23
N LYS A 464 1.59 -14.51 -44.29
CA LYS A 464 2.97 -15.03 -44.31
C LYS A 464 4.02 -13.91 -44.42
N LYS A 465 5.29 -14.25 -44.16
CA LYS A 465 6.47 -13.39 -44.36
C LYS A 465 6.48 -12.12 -43.48
N GLY A 466 6.08 -12.24 -42.21
CA GLY A 466 6.23 -11.15 -41.24
C GLY A 466 5.23 -9.99 -41.39
N ILE A 467 4.13 -10.19 -42.14
CA ILE A 467 3.07 -9.18 -42.23
C ILE A 467 2.32 -9.10 -40.90
N VAL A 468 2.19 -7.89 -40.36
CA VAL A 468 1.53 -7.63 -39.08
C VAL A 468 0.00 -7.60 -39.23
N GLU A 469 -0.67 -8.41 -38.42
CA GLU A 469 -2.12 -8.49 -38.24
C GLU A 469 -2.51 -8.06 -36.82
N ILE A 470 -3.75 -7.55 -36.66
CA ILE A 470 -4.25 -6.94 -35.42
C ILE A 470 -5.54 -7.66 -34.98
N TYR A 471 -5.61 -8.04 -33.71
CA TYR A 471 -6.67 -8.85 -33.12
C TYR A 471 -7.25 -8.19 -31.86
N VAL A 472 -8.52 -8.43 -31.57
CA VAL A 472 -9.18 -8.13 -30.28
C VAL A 472 -10.05 -9.31 -29.85
N VAL A 473 -10.27 -9.46 -28.55
CA VAL A 473 -11.06 -10.55 -27.95
C VAL A 473 -12.12 -9.98 -27.01
N SER A 474 -13.35 -10.49 -27.07
CA SER A 474 -14.44 -10.14 -26.14
C SER A 474 -14.94 -11.37 -25.40
N ALA A 475 -15.20 -11.24 -24.11
CA ALA A 475 -15.81 -12.29 -23.28
C ALA A 475 -17.34 -12.26 -23.38
N LYS A 476 -17.99 -13.42 -23.24
CA LYS A 476 -19.44 -13.59 -23.29
C LYS A 476 -19.95 -14.43 -22.13
N LEU A 477 -20.99 -13.95 -21.45
CA LEU A 477 -21.68 -14.68 -20.37
C LEU A 477 -23.18 -14.44 -20.46
N GLY A 478 -23.98 -15.51 -20.44
CA GLY A 478 -25.44 -15.43 -20.37
C GLY A 478 -26.09 -14.58 -21.48
N GLY A 479 -25.48 -14.55 -22.67
CA GLY A 479 -25.95 -13.74 -23.81
C GLY A 479 -25.48 -12.28 -23.83
N LYS A 480 -24.80 -11.78 -22.79
CA LYS A 480 -24.16 -10.46 -22.78
C LYS A 480 -22.71 -10.55 -23.24
N THR A 481 -22.28 -9.60 -24.07
CA THR A 481 -20.90 -9.47 -24.57
C THR A 481 -20.20 -8.33 -23.83
N GLY A 482 -19.04 -8.61 -23.23
CA GLY A 482 -18.19 -7.62 -22.57
C GLY A 482 -17.43 -6.75 -23.58
N GLU A 483 -16.79 -5.69 -23.10
CA GLU A 483 -16.00 -4.79 -23.95
C GLU A 483 -14.83 -5.54 -24.63
N PRO A 484 -14.49 -5.20 -25.89
CA PRO A 484 -13.32 -5.74 -26.57
C PRO A 484 -12.03 -5.43 -25.81
N SER A 485 -11.10 -6.39 -25.80
CA SER A 485 -9.75 -6.23 -25.27
C SER A 485 -9.00 -5.07 -25.93
N ASP A 486 -7.87 -4.69 -25.34
CA ASP A 486 -6.87 -3.94 -26.09
C ASP A 486 -6.38 -4.76 -27.29
N ALA A 487 -6.01 -4.06 -28.36
CA ALA A 487 -5.58 -4.69 -29.59
C ALA A 487 -4.21 -5.33 -29.44
N ALA A 488 -4.08 -6.59 -29.89
CA ALA A 488 -2.82 -7.31 -29.93
C ALA A 488 -2.37 -7.48 -31.39
N SER A 489 -1.06 -7.36 -31.64
CA SER A 489 -0.48 -7.54 -32.97
C SER A 489 0.36 -8.82 -33.07
N GLY A 490 0.16 -9.60 -34.13
CA GLY A 490 0.91 -10.84 -34.44
C GLY A 490 1.44 -10.86 -35.87
N PHE A 491 2.47 -11.67 -36.13
CA PHE A 491 3.05 -11.88 -37.46
C PHE A 491 3.80 -13.22 -37.57
N THR A 492 4.12 -13.68 -38.78
CA THR A 492 4.81 -14.96 -39.06
C THR A 492 6.36 -14.84 -39.17
N PHE A 493 7.12 -15.94 -38.99
CA PHE A 493 8.60 -15.99 -38.81
C PHE A 493 9.47 -15.23 -39.86
N GLN A 494 10.60 -14.65 -39.38
CA GLN A 494 11.67 -13.98 -40.15
C GLN A 494 13.08 -14.17 -39.48
N PRO A 495 14.18 -14.51 -40.18
CA PRO A 495 15.52 -14.84 -39.58
C PRO A 495 16.41 -13.65 -39.09
N LYS A 496 17.34 -13.84 -38.09
CA LYS A 496 18.22 -12.80 -37.41
C LYS A 496 19.71 -13.21 -37.07
N THR A 497 20.58 -12.26 -36.65
CA THR A 497 22.08 -12.21 -36.56
C THR A 497 22.77 -12.42 -35.15
N PRO A 498 24.13 -12.50 -34.99
CA PRO A 498 24.87 -12.84 -33.73
C PRO A 498 24.82 -11.84 -32.54
N PRO A 499 25.14 -12.26 -31.28
CA PRO A 499 25.01 -11.43 -30.07
C PRO A 499 26.08 -10.33 -29.89
N ALA A 500 25.71 -9.31 -29.10
CA ALA A 500 26.61 -8.22 -28.69
C ALA A 500 27.61 -8.64 -27.57
N LYS A 501 28.62 -7.80 -27.29
CA LYS A 501 29.65 -8.08 -26.28
C LYS A 501 29.12 -7.95 -24.84
N PRO A 502 29.58 -8.78 -23.87
CA PRO A 502 29.25 -8.59 -22.44
C PRO A 502 29.85 -7.30 -21.86
N LEU A 503 29.08 -6.59 -21.03
CA LEU A 503 29.47 -5.34 -20.36
C LEU A 503 29.49 -5.52 -18.83
N GLY A 504 30.26 -4.67 -18.14
CA GLY A 504 30.25 -4.59 -16.68
C GLY A 504 30.85 -5.79 -15.94
N LEU A 505 31.81 -6.49 -16.56
CA LEU A 505 32.53 -7.58 -15.89
C LEU A 505 33.31 -7.05 -14.68
N ILE A 506 33.06 -7.63 -13.50
CA ILE A 506 33.79 -7.37 -12.25
C ILE A 506 34.28 -8.67 -11.63
N ALA A 507 35.35 -8.60 -10.84
CA ALA A 507 35.95 -9.73 -10.12
C ALA A 507 36.18 -9.36 -8.64
N SER A 508 35.94 -10.30 -7.72
CA SER A 508 36.14 -10.07 -6.28
C SER A 508 37.61 -9.88 -5.92
N ARG A 509 37.89 -9.00 -4.94
CA ARG A 509 39.24 -8.56 -4.55
C ARG A 509 39.44 -8.69 -3.04
N GLY A 510 40.14 -9.73 -2.60
CA GLY A 510 40.38 -10.01 -1.17
C GLY A 510 39.12 -10.37 -0.39
N ALA A 511 38.01 -10.65 -1.10
CA ALA A 511 36.75 -10.99 -0.46
C ALA A 511 36.77 -12.38 0.19
N TYR A 512 37.61 -13.27 -0.32
CA TYR A 512 37.66 -14.68 0.05
C TYR A 512 39.09 -15.18 0.17
N GLN A 513 39.31 -16.21 0.97
CA GLN A 513 40.61 -16.81 1.24
C GLN A 513 41.20 -17.59 0.05
N ASN A 514 40.35 -18.19 -0.77
CA ASN A 514 40.77 -19.18 -1.79
C ASN A 514 40.01 -19.11 -3.12
N LYS A 515 39.08 -18.16 -3.31
CA LYS A 515 38.28 -18.06 -4.55
C LYS A 515 38.14 -16.62 -5.06
N VAL A 516 37.84 -16.50 -6.35
CA VAL A 516 37.48 -15.22 -7.00
C VAL A 516 36.12 -15.36 -7.68
N GLU A 517 35.19 -14.48 -7.32
CA GLU A 517 33.85 -14.43 -7.91
C GLU A 517 33.77 -13.37 -9.01
N LEU A 518 33.18 -13.73 -10.14
CA LEU A 518 32.99 -12.89 -11.32
C LEU A 518 31.51 -12.62 -11.55
N LYS A 519 31.16 -11.38 -11.94
CA LYS A 519 29.80 -11.01 -12.34
C LYS A 519 29.82 -10.05 -13.53
N TRP A 520 28.84 -10.15 -14.42
CA TRP A 520 28.68 -9.26 -15.58
C TRP A 520 27.21 -9.00 -15.89
N GLN A 521 26.94 -8.10 -16.84
CA GLN A 521 25.58 -7.81 -17.29
C GLN A 521 25.08 -8.83 -18.30
N LYS A 522 23.78 -9.15 -18.25
CA LYS A 522 23.11 -10.05 -19.19
C LYS A 522 23.17 -9.51 -20.63
N VAL A 523 23.57 -10.37 -21.58
CA VAL A 523 23.61 -10.08 -23.01
C VAL A 523 22.36 -10.60 -23.70
N SER A 524 21.64 -9.71 -24.39
CA SER A 524 20.46 -10.08 -25.18
C SER A 524 20.86 -11.00 -26.36
N GLY A 525 20.15 -12.13 -26.50
CA GLY A 525 20.43 -13.15 -27.52
C GLY A 525 21.52 -14.15 -27.15
N ALA A 526 22.09 -14.08 -25.94
CA ALA A 526 23.04 -15.07 -25.44
C ALA A 526 22.32 -16.31 -24.87
N SER A 527 22.74 -17.49 -25.33
CA SER A 527 22.38 -18.80 -24.76
C SER A 527 23.32 -19.23 -23.65
N LYS A 528 24.61 -18.85 -23.74
CA LYS A 528 25.65 -19.11 -22.74
C LYS A 528 26.81 -18.12 -22.83
N TYR A 529 27.70 -18.18 -21.86
CA TYR A 529 28.93 -17.39 -21.76
C TYR A 529 30.16 -18.29 -21.64
N LEU A 530 31.27 -17.88 -22.24
CA LEU A 530 32.58 -18.53 -22.12
C LEU A 530 33.49 -17.65 -21.27
N ILE A 531 34.11 -18.22 -20.23
CA ILE A 531 34.97 -17.51 -19.28
C ILE A 531 36.43 -17.82 -19.58
N PHE A 532 37.22 -16.76 -19.69
CA PHE A 532 38.65 -16.82 -19.92
C PHE A 532 39.42 -16.22 -18.75
N ARG A 533 40.55 -16.82 -18.43
CA ARG A 533 41.48 -16.40 -17.37
C ARG A 533 42.86 -16.16 -17.93
N TYR A 534 43.53 -15.15 -17.40
CA TYR A 534 44.92 -14.81 -17.67
C TYR A 534 45.69 -14.66 -16.37
N ILE A 535 46.86 -15.30 -16.29
CA ILE A 535 47.74 -15.24 -15.13
C ILE A 535 49.08 -14.67 -15.59
N LYS A 536 49.57 -13.66 -14.88
CA LYS A 536 50.89 -13.07 -15.13
C LYS A 536 51.95 -13.91 -14.42
N SER A 537 52.68 -14.75 -15.16
CA SER A 537 53.82 -15.51 -14.65
C SER A 537 55.16 -14.83 -14.97
N GLY A 538 56.00 -14.62 -13.96
CA GLY A 538 57.44 -14.35 -14.13
C GLY A 538 57.87 -13.00 -14.71
N TRP A 539 59.16 -12.68 -14.58
CA TRP A 539 59.75 -11.37 -14.86
C TRP A 539 60.04 -11.09 -16.36
N ILE A 540 59.69 -12.01 -17.26
CA ILE A 540 59.85 -11.86 -18.73
C ILE A 540 58.71 -12.59 -19.46
N GLY A 541 57.80 -11.84 -20.09
CA GLY A 541 56.88 -12.33 -21.15
C GLY A 541 55.55 -12.95 -20.68
N GLY A 542 54.43 -12.37 -21.11
CA GLY A 542 53.08 -12.66 -20.61
C GLY A 542 52.50 -14.04 -20.96
N GLY A 543 51.61 -14.53 -20.09
CA GLY A 543 50.82 -15.74 -20.32
C GLY A 543 49.80 -15.60 -21.48
N ALA A 544 49.07 -16.67 -21.80
CA ALA A 544 47.96 -16.65 -22.75
C ALA A 544 46.61 -16.61 -22.01
N TRP A 545 45.57 -16.08 -22.66
CA TRP A 545 44.19 -16.21 -22.16
C TRP A 545 43.72 -17.66 -22.37
N GLU A 546 43.35 -18.34 -21.28
CA GLU A 546 42.87 -19.71 -21.29
C GLU A 546 41.36 -19.74 -21.01
N LYS A 547 40.58 -20.51 -21.78
CA LYS A 547 39.18 -20.76 -21.43
C LYS A 547 39.14 -21.69 -20.23
N ILE A 548 38.62 -21.21 -19.11
CA ILE A 548 38.54 -21.98 -17.86
C ILE A 548 37.17 -22.60 -17.61
N SER A 549 36.10 -22.04 -18.20
CA SER A 549 34.75 -22.56 -18.02
C SER A 549 33.74 -22.01 -19.02
N GLU A 550 32.51 -22.50 -18.95
CA GLU A 550 31.33 -21.92 -19.59
C GLU A 550 30.12 -22.00 -18.64
N THR A 551 29.19 -21.04 -18.77
CA THR A 551 28.02 -20.94 -17.88
C THR A 551 26.82 -20.35 -18.61
N GLY A 552 25.61 -20.74 -18.21
CA GLY A 552 24.37 -20.10 -18.64
C GLY A 552 23.96 -18.89 -17.79
N LYS A 553 24.70 -18.60 -16.72
CA LYS A 553 24.41 -17.54 -15.74
C LYS A 553 25.35 -16.34 -15.93
N GLU A 554 24.97 -15.18 -15.43
CA GLU A 554 25.78 -13.95 -15.51
C GLU A 554 26.85 -13.83 -14.40
N GLU A 555 27.22 -14.96 -13.81
CA GLU A 555 28.22 -15.07 -12.74
C GLU A 555 29.02 -16.38 -12.85
N PHE A 556 30.23 -16.36 -12.29
CA PHE A 556 31.13 -17.51 -12.22
C PHE A 556 32.03 -17.44 -10.99
N ILE A 557 32.38 -18.58 -10.39
CA ILE A 557 33.31 -18.67 -9.28
C ILE A 557 34.54 -19.44 -9.74
N ASP A 558 35.70 -18.80 -9.68
CA ASP A 558 37.00 -19.46 -9.86
C ASP A 558 37.52 -19.90 -8.48
N GLU A 559 37.49 -21.21 -8.23
CA GLU A 559 38.03 -21.83 -7.01
C GLU A 559 39.42 -22.44 -7.23
N ASN A 560 39.88 -22.50 -8.49
CA ASN A 560 41.11 -23.17 -8.90
C ASN A 560 42.18 -22.15 -9.31
N LEU A 561 42.43 -21.14 -8.46
CA LEU A 561 43.43 -20.10 -8.74
C LEU A 561 44.86 -20.65 -8.54
N PRO A 562 45.71 -20.68 -9.59
CA PRO A 562 47.11 -21.12 -9.46
C PRO A 562 48.00 -20.09 -8.76
N ALA A 563 47.52 -18.86 -8.60
CA ALA A 563 48.25 -17.72 -8.03
C ALA A 563 47.29 -16.84 -7.21
N ARG A 564 47.82 -15.95 -6.36
CA ARG A 564 47.01 -15.08 -5.48
C ARG A 564 46.14 -14.07 -6.22
N TYR A 565 46.31 -13.88 -7.52
CA TYR A 565 45.52 -12.99 -8.35
C TYR A 565 45.43 -13.47 -9.81
N ALA A 566 44.39 -13.04 -10.52
CA ALA A 566 44.20 -13.33 -11.95
C ALA A 566 43.37 -12.24 -12.65
N TYR A 567 43.43 -12.24 -13.99
CA TYR A 567 42.61 -11.41 -14.87
C TYR A 567 41.58 -12.26 -15.61
N TYR A 568 40.40 -11.71 -15.87
CA TYR A 568 39.26 -12.44 -16.46
C TYR A 568 38.60 -11.67 -17.61
N SER A 569 38.12 -12.37 -18.63
CA SER A 569 37.30 -11.83 -19.72
C SER A 569 36.22 -12.83 -20.12
N VAL A 570 35.08 -12.34 -20.64
CA VAL A 570 33.90 -13.16 -20.95
C VAL A 570 33.38 -12.83 -22.35
N THR A 571 32.90 -13.83 -23.10
CA THR A 571 32.14 -13.64 -24.35
C THR A 571 30.79 -14.38 -24.32
N ALA A 572 29.80 -13.85 -25.06
CA ALA A 572 28.46 -14.41 -25.19
C ALA A 572 28.31 -15.23 -26.48
N VAL A 573 27.53 -16.31 -26.42
CA VAL A 573 27.26 -17.22 -27.54
C VAL A 573 25.75 -17.31 -27.76
N ASN A 574 25.25 -17.27 -29.00
CA ASN A 574 23.82 -17.51 -29.25
C ASN A 574 23.49 -19.02 -29.32
N THR A 575 22.20 -19.33 -29.49
CA THR A 575 21.71 -20.71 -29.66
C THR A 575 22.24 -21.42 -30.90
N GLU A 576 22.74 -20.67 -31.91
CA GLU A 576 23.38 -21.20 -33.12
C GLU A 576 24.89 -21.43 -32.96
N GLY A 577 25.45 -21.17 -31.77
CA GLY A 577 26.89 -21.35 -31.51
C GLY A 577 27.79 -20.23 -32.02
N LYS A 578 27.23 -19.09 -32.47
CA LYS A 578 28.00 -17.93 -32.92
C LYS A 578 28.40 -17.05 -31.74
N ASN A 579 29.70 -16.78 -31.63
CA ASN A 579 30.28 -15.97 -30.56
C ASN A 579 30.21 -14.47 -30.89
N GLY A 580 29.83 -13.68 -29.89
CA GLY A 580 29.99 -12.23 -29.89
C GLY A 580 31.42 -11.80 -29.54
N PRO A 581 31.71 -10.49 -29.51
CA PRO A 581 33.01 -9.98 -29.10
C PRO A 581 33.26 -10.15 -27.58
N PHE A 582 34.53 -10.21 -27.16
CA PHE A 582 34.93 -10.30 -25.75
C PHE A 582 34.63 -9.03 -24.95
N SER A 583 34.41 -9.20 -23.63
CA SER A 583 34.31 -8.11 -22.67
C SER A 583 35.67 -7.46 -22.39
N SER A 584 35.64 -6.24 -21.81
CA SER A 584 36.79 -5.71 -21.08
C SER A 584 37.21 -6.65 -19.96
N PHE A 585 38.50 -6.65 -19.58
CA PHE A 585 39.00 -7.55 -18.54
C PHE A 585 38.74 -7.04 -17.12
N ALA A 586 38.58 -7.95 -16.16
CA ALA A 586 38.48 -7.67 -14.73
C ALA A 586 39.63 -8.33 -13.93
N TYR A 587 39.99 -7.74 -12.79
CA TYR A 587 41.11 -8.17 -11.94
C TYR A 587 40.64 -8.55 -10.53
N GLY A 588 40.98 -9.76 -10.06
CA GLY A 588 40.60 -10.31 -8.74
C GLY A 588 41.75 -11.01 -8.01
N TYR A 589 41.66 -11.10 -6.66
CA TYR A 589 42.67 -11.71 -5.78
C TYR A 589 42.06 -12.26 -4.48
N THR A 590 42.79 -13.13 -3.75
CA THR A 590 42.35 -13.75 -2.47
C THR A 590 43.03 -13.12 -1.24
N ASP A 591 42.39 -13.16 -0.05
CA ASP A 591 42.93 -12.67 1.23
C ASP A 591 42.95 -13.76 2.32
N PRO A 592 44.14 -14.25 2.75
CA PRO A 592 44.27 -15.36 3.68
C PRO A 592 43.97 -15.07 5.16
N ASN A 593 43.70 -13.82 5.57
CA ASN A 593 43.62 -13.44 6.99
C ASN A 593 42.21 -13.19 7.55
N LYS A 594 41.15 -13.60 6.85
CA LYS A 594 39.78 -13.08 7.08
C LYS A 594 38.99 -13.71 8.26
N GLN A 595 39.56 -14.55 9.12
CA GLN A 595 38.79 -15.28 10.16
C GLN A 595 39.14 -14.89 11.62
N ARG A 596 38.19 -14.29 12.36
CA ARG A 596 37.94 -14.51 13.82
C ARG A 596 36.56 -13.95 14.23
N GLY A 597 35.79 -14.75 14.97
CA GLY A 597 34.33 -14.69 15.04
C GLY A 597 33.68 -13.84 16.14
N VAL A 598 32.44 -13.45 15.85
CA VAL A 598 31.53 -12.63 16.68
C VAL A 598 30.26 -13.44 16.97
N LYS A 599 29.69 -13.30 18.16
CA LYS A 599 28.38 -13.86 18.53
C LYS A 599 27.29 -12.87 18.07
N LEU A 600 26.30 -13.36 17.32
CA LEU A 600 25.30 -12.54 16.64
C LEU A 600 24.08 -12.20 17.50
N SER A 601 23.42 -11.09 17.19
CA SER A 601 22.10 -10.75 17.71
C SER A 601 21.00 -11.62 17.07
N SER A 602 19.93 -11.88 17.80
CA SER A 602 18.76 -12.57 17.23
C SER A 602 18.16 -11.73 16.10
N PRO A 603 17.66 -12.34 15.02
CA PRO A 603 16.88 -11.63 14.00
C PRO A 603 15.71 -10.86 14.60
N GLU A 604 15.58 -9.60 14.22
CA GLU A 604 14.50 -8.71 14.65
C GLU A 604 13.48 -8.51 13.52
N ASN A 605 12.32 -7.93 13.86
CA ASN A 605 11.25 -7.63 12.91
C ASN A 605 10.81 -8.84 12.07
N VAL A 606 10.79 -10.02 12.69
CA VAL A 606 10.29 -11.23 12.04
C VAL A 606 8.82 -11.04 11.72
N LYS A 607 8.45 -11.20 10.45
CA LYS A 607 7.09 -11.05 9.92
C LYS A 607 6.71 -12.31 9.16
N GLY A 608 5.48 -12.77 9.39
CA GLY A 608 4.90 -13.92 8.70
C GLY A 608 3.75 -13.49 7.80
N VAL A 609 3.74 -13.96 6.56
CA VAL A 609 2.63 -13.82 5.61
C VAL A 609 2.13 -15.21 5.26
N LEU A 610 0.91 -15.54 5.69
CA LEU A 610 0.29 -16.85 5.45
C LEU A 610 -0.43 -16.88 4.10
N ASP A 611 -0.08 -17.85 3.27
CA ASP A 611 -0.87 -18.29 2.13
C ASP A 611 -1.75 -19.47 2.54
N VAL A 612 -3.03 -19.19 2.76
CA VAL A 612 -4.03 -20.18 3.19
C VAL A 612 -4.32 -21.21 2.10
N LYS A 613 -4.16 -20.86 0.81
CA LYS A 613 -4.46 -21.76 -0.32
C LYS A 613 -3.37 -22.81 -0.49
N GLU A 614 -2.11 -22.38 -0.39
CA GLU A 614 -0.94 -23.25 -0.50
C GLU A 614 -0.57 -23.93 0.82
N ALA A 615 -1.22 -23.56 1.93
CA ALA A 615 -0.90 -23.97 3.29
C ALA A 615 0.55 -23.64 3.71
N LYS A 616 1.08 -22.50 3.25
CA LYS A 616 2.46 -22.08 3.48
C LYS A 616 2.54 -20.72 4.17
N ILE A 617 3.51 -20.54 5.05
CA ILE A 617 3.87 -19.23 5.60
C ILE A 617 5.21 -18.76 5.01
N SER A 618 5.21 -17.54 4.47
CA SER A 618 6.43 -16.81 4.09
C SER A 618 6.88 -15.96 5.27
N ILE A 619 8.06 -16.26 5.80
CA ILE A 619 8.67 -15.58 6.93
C ILE A 619 9.76 -14.65 6.39
N THR A 620 9.83 -13.43 6.91
CA THR A 620 10.84 -12.41 6.56
C THR A 620 11.37 -11.78 7.84
N TRP A 621 12.61 -11.31 7.83
CA TRP A 621 13.24 -10.67 8.99
C TRP A 621 14.28 -9.65 8.54
N ASP A 622 14.75 -8.83 9.49
CA ASP A 622 15.83 -7.90 9.21
C ASP A 622 17.18 -8.64 9.14
N PRO A 623 18.03 -8.34 8.13
CA PRO A 623 19.35 -8.93 8.05
C PRO A 623 20.20 -8.60 9.28
N VAL A 624 20.68 -9.63 9.97
CA VAL A 624 21.63 -9.51 11.06
C VAL A 624 23.03 -9.29 10.50
N LYS A 625 23.69 -8.22 10.96
CA LYS A 625 25.06 -7.90 10.59
C LYS A 625 25.98 -9.06 10.98
N GLU A 626 26.87 -9.47 10.06
CA GLU A 626 27.81 -10.61 10.23
C GLU A 626 27.15 -12.00 10.19
N ALA A 627 25.82 -12.10 10.05
CA ALA A 627 25.16 -13.36 9.76
C ALA A 627 25.43 -13.77 8.31
N SER A 628 25.83 -15.02 8.14
CA SER A 628 26.03 -15.64 6.84
C SER A 628 24.98 -16.70 6.54
N GLU A 629 24.31 -17.21 7.58
CA GLU A 629 23.25 -18.19 7.49
C GLU A 629 22.13 -17.91 8.50
N TYR A 630 20.89 -18.29 8.19
CA TYR A 630 19.77 -18.26 9.12
C TYR A 630 19.10 -19.61 9.23
N TYR A 631 18.71 -19.99 10.45
CA TYR A 631 17.98 -21.22 10.73
C TYR A 631 16.57 -20.90 11.16
N VAL A 632 15.63 -21.61 10.56
CA VAL A 632 14.20 -21.43 10.84
C VAL A 632 13.73 -22.62 11.66
N PHE A 633 13.03 -22.30 12.74
CA PHE A 633 12.48 -23.27 13.66
C PHE A 633 10.97 -23.12 13.75
N ARG A 634 10.31 -24.21 14.12
CA ARG A 634 8.87 -24.27 14.37
C ARG A 634 8.57 -25.04 15.65
N LYS A 635 7.56 -24.61 16.38
CA LYS A 635 6.94 -25.41 17.45
C LYS A 635 5.43 -25.24 17.44
N LYS A 636 4.69 -26.19 18.01
CA LYS A 636 3.26 -25.98 18.30
C LYS A 636 3.15 -25.06 19.52
N ARG A 637 2.13 -24.19 19.56
CA ARG A 637 1.83 -23.38 20.74
C ARG A 637 1.75 -24.26 21.99
N GLY A 638 2.45 -23.88 23.05
CA GLY A 638 2.51 -24.64 24.30
C GLY A 638 3.62 -25.71 24.37
N GLU A 639 4.31 -26.01 23.26
CA GLU A 639 5.51 -26.85 23.30
C GLU A 639 6.73 -26.05 23.78
N SER A 640 7.61 -26.71 24.54
CA SER A 640 8.87 -26.11 25.01
C SER A 640 10.04 -26.28 24.03
N LYS A 641 9.94 -27.21 23.07
CA LYS A 641 11.03 -27.56 22.15
C LYS A 641 10.78 -27.01 20.75
N TRP A 642 11.79 -26.35 20.20
CA TRP A 642 11.82 -25.91 18.81
C TRP A 642 12.27 -27.05 17.89
N THR A 643 11.55 -27.26 16.80
CA THR A 643 11.92 -28.20 15.73
C THR A 643 12.60 -27.41 14.61
N PHE A 644 13.82 -27.80 14.23
CA PHE A 644 14.52 -27.21 13.10
C PHE A 644 13.81 -27.57 11.78
N LEU A 645 13.47 -26.57 10.97
CA LEU A 645 12.82 -26.76 9.67
C LEU A 645 13.82 -26.73 8.52
N GLY A 646 14.84 -25.88 8.60
CA GLY A 646 15.81 -25.70 7.53
C GLY A 646 16.59 -24.41 7.61
N SER A 647 17.56 -24.29 6.69
CA SER A 647 18.38 -23.10 6.51
C SER A 647 17.85 -22.23 5.38
N ALA A 648 17.79 -20.92 5.61
CA ALA A 648 17.54 -19.93 4.57
C ALA A 648 18.82 -19.48 3.83
N GLY A 649 19.98 -20.01 4.21
CA GLY A 649 21.28 -19.50 3.77
C GLY A 649 21.43 -18.03 4.18
N ASN A 650 22.00 -17.22 3.30
CA ASN A 650 22.17 -15.77 3.52
C ASN A 650 20.90 -14.94 3.22
N LYS A 651 19.78 -15.58 2.88
CA LYS A 651 18.52 -14.88 2.60
C LYS A 651 17.83 -14.55 3.91
N ASN A 652 17.21 -13.38 3.97
CA ASN A 652 16.39 -12.94 5.10
C ASN A 652 14.91 -13.32 4.93
N THR A 653 14.65 -14.45 4.26
CA THR A 653 13.30 -14.97 4.03
C THR A 653 13.30 -16.50 3.92
N TYR A 654 12.20 -17.12 4.35
CA TYR A 654 11.98 -18.56 4.28
C TYR A 654 10.50 -18.88 4.10
N VAL A 655 10.18 -19.91 3.32
CA VAL A 655 8.81 -20.40 3.14
C VAL A 655 8.69 -21.75 3.82
N ALA A 656 7.74 -21.90 4.74
CA ALA A 656 7.50 -23.13 5.48
C ALA A 656 6.05 -23.61 5.32
N GLU A 657 5.87 -24.93 5.30
CA GLU A 657 4.54 -25.55 5.37
C GLU A 657 3.90 -25.37 6.75
N VAL A 658 2.58 -25.18 6.76
CA VAL A 658 1.72 -25.22 7.95
C VAL A 658 1.00 -26.57 7.94
N PRO A 659 1.46 -27.56 8.72
CA PRO A 659 1.14 -28.96 8.49
C PRO A 659 -0.28 -29.36 8.93
N GLU A 660 -0.86 -28.64 9.89
CA GLU A 660 -2.15 -28.99 10.51
C GLU A 660 -3.05 -27.75 10.61
N LYS A 661 -4.34 -27.93 10.32
CA LYS A 661 -5.36 -26.90 10.52
C LYS A 661 -5.74 -26.78 12.00
N GLU A 662 -6.36 -25.66 12.36
CA GLU A 662 -6.79 -25.31 13.72
C GLU A 662 -5.67 -25.34 14.79
N THR A 663 -4.42 -25.36 14.36
CA THR A 663 -3.26 -25.42 15.24
C THR A 663 -2.39 -24.20 15.02
N LEU A 664 -2.11 -23.47 16.11
CA LEU A 664 -1.20 -22.33 16.07
C LEU A 664 0.24 -22.84 16.13
N PHE A 665 0.97 -22.66 15.03
CA PHE A 665 2.40 -22.91 14.97
C PHE A 665 3.15 -21.60 15.18
N LEU A 666 4.19 -21.65 15.99
CA LEU A 666 5.12 -20.55 16.19
C LEU A 666 6.38 -20.81 15.37
N TYR A 667 6.87 -19.78 14.70
CA TYR A 667 8.07 -19.82 13.88
C TYR A 667 9.06 -18.80 14.41
N SER A 668 10.31 -19.22 14.59
CA SER A 668 11.40 -18.40 15.07
C SER A 668 12.59 -18.54 14.13
N VAL A 669 13.43 -17.52 14.08
CA VAL A 669 14.63 -17.50 13.26
C VAL A 669 15.84 -17.24 14.16
N THR A 670 16.93 -17.97 13.95
CA THR A 670 18.25 -17.64 14.50
C THR A 670 19.18 -17.20 13.37
N SER A 671 20.18 -16.41 13.70
CA SER A 671 21.25 -16.02 12.79
C SER A 671 22.53 -16.75 13.16
N LYS A 672 23.33 -17.13 12.17
CA LYS A 672 24.58 -17.87 12.34
C LYS A 672 25.68 -17.28 11.48
N THR A 673 26.89 -17.25 12.03
CA THR A 673 28.11 -16.91 11.30
C THR A 673 28.71 -18.12 10.60
N ASP A 674 29.54 -17.88 9.58
CA ASP A 674 30.34 -18.90 8.89
C ASP A 674 31.31 -19.64 9.82
N LEU A 675 31.49 -19.13 11.04
CA LEU A 675 32.41 -19.62 12.07
C LEU A 675 31.69 -20.28 13.25
N GLY A 676 30.37 -20.51 13.17
CA GLY A 676 29.61 -21.32 14.12
C GLY A 676 28.96 -20.58 15.31
N GLY A 677 29.14 -19.26 15.42
CA GLY A 677 28.41 -18.45 16.41
C GLY A 677 26.96 -18.25 15.99
N GLU A 678 26.02 -18.79 16.77
CA GLU A 678 24.56 -18.67 16.57
C GLU A 678 23.94 -17.69 17.57
N SER A 679 22.95 -16.93 17.14
CA SER A 679 22.15 -16.06 18.00
C SER A 679 21.14 -16.86 18.85
N GLY A 680 20.41 -16.16 19.72
CA GLY A 680 19.18 -16.72 20.27
C GLY A 680 18.07 -16.79 19.22
N ASN A 681 16.94 -17.40 19.60
CA ASN A 681 15.68 -17.34 18.85
C ASN A 681 15.19 -15.90 18.75
N SER A 682 14.62 -15.54 17.60
CA SER A 682 13.86 -14.29 17.44
C SER A 682 12.57 -14.32 18.27
N LEU A 683 11.92 -13.17 18.39
CA LEU A 683 10.49 -13.16 18.73
C LEU A 683 9.73 -13.97 17.65
N PRO A 684 8.85 -14.88 18.05
CA PRO A 684 8.21 -15.75 17.09
C PRO A 684 7.05 -15.07 16.38
N VAL A 685 6.84 -15.45 15.12
CA VAL A 685 5.59 -15.18 14.39
C VAL A 685 4.73 -16.42 14.39
N SER A 686 3.41 -16.26 14.37
CA SER A 686 2.50 -17.39 14.33
C SER A 686 1.90 -17.62 12.96
N ALA A 687 1.53 -18.87 12.70
CA ALA A 687 0.74 -19.27 11.56
C ALA A 687 -0.36 -20.24 12.01
N VAL A 688 -1.57 -20.05 11.50
CA VAL A 688 -2.68 -20.99 11.70
C VAL A 688 -3.59 -20.92 10.49
N ILE A 689 -4.06 -22.08 10.06
CA ILE A 689 -5.09 -22.21 9.02
C ILE A 689 -6.35 -22.67 9.71
N SER A 690 -7.41 -21.86 9.62
CA SER A 690 -8.74 -22.25 10.08
C SER A 690 -9.66 -22.63 8.93
N THR A 691 -10.53 -23.59 9.21
CA THR A 691 -11.55 -24.12 8.34
C THR A 691 -12.81 -23.30 8.55
N ALA A 692 -13.39 -22.79 7.46
CA ALA A 692 -14.60 -21.98 7.56
C ALA A 692 -15.73 -22.77 8.22
N VAL A 693 -16.22 -22.26 9.36
CA VAL A 693 -17.42 -22.80 10.01
C VAL A 693 -18.63 -22.17 9.34
N VAL A 694 -19.24 -22.92 8.41
CA VAL A 694 -20.39 -22.45 7.63
C VAL A 694 -21.58 -22.18 8.54
N ALA A 695 -22.12 -20.97 8.48
CA ALA A 695 -23.32 -20.59 9.20
C ALA A 695 -24.51 -21.41 8.69
N PRO A 696 -25.41 -21.86 9.58
CA PRO A 696 -26.64 -22.55 9.16
C PRO A 696 -27.40 -21.68 8.17
N LYS A 697 -27.84 -22.23 7.04
CA LYS A 697 -28.61 -21.48 6.03
C LYS A 697 -29.86 -20.89 6.70
N LYS A 698 -29.91 -19.56 6.86
CA LYS A 698 -31.04 -18.83 7.43
C LYS A 698 -31.37 -17.74 6.42
N ARG A 699 -32.53 -17.84 5.81
CA ARG A 699 -32.98 -16.91 4.78
C ARG A 699 -33.58 -15.66 5.49
N THR A 700 -33.11 -14.43 5.21
CA THR A 700 -33.73 -13.11 5.54
C THR A 700 -34.21 -12.27 4.33
N PHE A 701 -35.40 -11.66 4.47
CA PHE A 701 -36.05 -10.79 3.47
C PHE A 701 -35.15 -9.60 3.09
N GLY A 702 -34.91 -9.41 1.80
CA GLY A 702 -34.01 -8.39 1.25
C GLY A 702 -34.50 -6.94 1.39
N GLY A 703 -33.54 -6.02 1.48
CA GLY A 703 -33.57 -4.60 1.06
C GLY A 703 -34.75 -3.70 1.48
N ASP A 704 -34.47 -2.70 2.33
CA ASP A 704 -35.17 -1.41 2.51
C ASP A 704 -36.72 -1.32 2.51
N SER A 705 -37.47 -2.39 2.74
CA SER A 705 -38.91 -2.29 3.01
C SER A 705 -39.30 -2.94 4.34
N SER A 706 -39.57 -2.11 5.36
CA SER A 706 -40.36 -2.58 6.49
C SER A 706 -41.79 -2.86 5.99
N LEU A 707 -42.34 -4.01 6.35
CA LEU A 707 -43.72 -4.43 6.02
C LEU A 707 -44.80 -3.52 6.64
N GLU A 708 -44.39 -2.49 7.40
CA GLU A 708 -45.28 -1.50 8.02
C GLU A 708 -46.11 -0.72 7.00
N LYS A 709 -45.58 -0.44 5.80
CA LYS A 709 -46.32 0.29 4.76
C LYS A 709 -47.59 -0.43 4.27
N PHE A 710 -47.68 -1.74 4.49
CA PHE A 710 -48.82 -2.57 4.08
C PHE A 710 -49.90 -2.69 5.14
N LYS A 711 -49.63 -2.26 6.38
CA LYS A 711 -50.62 -2.31 7.46
C LYS A 711 -51.81 -1.41 7.14
N GLY A 712 -53.00 -1.90 7.49
CA GLY A 712 -54.26 -1.18 7.31
C GLY A 712 -55.17 -1.78 6.24
N PRO A 713 -56.33 -1.14 6.01
CA PRO A 713 -57.32 -1.58 5.05
C PRO A 713 -56.96 -1.18 3.60
N TRP A 714 -57.33 -2.05 2.68
CA TRP A 714 -57.17 -1.87 1.24
C TRP A 714 -58.46 -2.29 0.53
N THR A 715 -58.87 -1.57 -0.50
CA THR A 715 -60.12 -1.86 -1.23
C THR A 715 -59.91 -2.13 -2.71
N ALA A 716 -60.72 -3.02 -3.26
CA ALA A 716 -60.79 -3.30 -4.70
C ALA A 716 -62.25 -3.52 -5.13
N MET A 717 -62.50 -3.48 -6.43
CA MET A 717 -63.78 -3.90 -7.02
C MET A 717 -63.62 -5.30 -7.62
N ALA A 718 -64.50 -6.24 -7.24
CA ALA A 718 -64.48 -7.62 -7.71
C ALA A 718 -65.84 -8.06 -8.27
N TRP A 719 -65.82 -8.83 -9.36
CA TRP A 719 -67.02 -9.43 -9.96
C TRP A 719 -67.23 -10.85 -9.42
N ASP A 720 -68.41 -11.12 -8.87
CA ASP A 720 -68.71 -12.36 -8.11
C ASP A 720 -69.14 -13.56 -8.97
N GLY A 721 -69.25 -13.35 -10.29
CA GLY A 721 -69.64 -14.37 -11.26
C GLY A 721 -71.14 -14.50 -11.52
N ASN A 722 -72.00 -13.93 -10.66
CA ASN A 722 -73.45 -14.15 -10.70
C ASN A 722 -74.30 -12.88 -10.54
N ASN A 723 -73.92 -11.92 -9.69
CA ASN A 723 -74.75 -10.77 -9.29
C ASN A 723 -74.16 -9.39 -9.62
N GLY A 724 -72.95 -9.30 -10.19
CA GLY A 724 -72.34 -8.03 -10.62
C GLY A 724 -71.06 -7.67 -9.87
N VAL A 725 -70.59 -6.43 -10.04
CA VAL A 725 -69.35 -5.94 -9.42
C VAL A 725 -69.65 -5.39 -8.02
N SER A 726 -68.88 -5.81 -7.01
CA SER A 726 -69.00 -5.39 -5.62
C SER A 726 -67.64 -4.99 -5.04
N GLN A 727 -67.63 -4.13 -4.02
CA GLN A 727 -66.40 -3.73 -3.32
C GLN A 727 -65.95 -4.84 -2.36
N VAL A 728 -64.66 -5.11 -2.35
CA VAL A 728 -64.01 -6.08 -1.44
C VAL A 728 -62.90 -5.41 -0.64
N LEU A 729 -62.70 -5.90 0.59
CA LEU A 729 -61.77 -5.34 1.58
C LEU A 729 -60.67 -6.35 1.92
N LEU A 730 -59.42 -5.89 1.97
CA LEU A 730 -58.26 -6.62 2.43
C LEU A 730 -57.62 -5.87 3.61
N GLU A 731 -57.42 -6.54 4.74
CA GLU A 731 -56.78 -5.95 5.93
C GLU A 731 -55.51 -6.72 6.27
N ILE A 732 -54.41 -6.00 6.50
CA ILE A 732 -53.13 -6.56 6.92
C ILE A 732 -52.78 -6.00 8.31
N GLU A 733 -52.60 -6.90 9.28
CA GLU A 733 -52.34 -6.58 10.69
C GLU A 733 -51.03 -7.22 11.16
N SER A 734 -50.25 -6.53 12.00
CA SER A 734 -49.11 -7.11 12.73
C SER A 734 -48.80 -6.35 14.01
N GLN A 735 -48.58 -7.10 15.09
CA GLN A 735 -48.32 -6.57 16.45
C GLN A 735 -46.83 -6.40 16.75
N ASP A 736 -45.96 -7.21 16.17
CA ASP A 736 -44.53 -7.31 16.49
C ASP A 736 -43.61 -7.19 15.26
N ASN A 737 -44.18 -6.83 14.10
CA ASN A 737 -43.50 -6.79 12.80
C ASN A 737 -42.93 -8.14 12.33
N VAL A 738 -43.28 -9.24 13.01
CA VAL A 738 -42.78 -10.60 12.76
C VAL A 738 -43.92 -11.57 12.43
N ASN A 739 -45.06 -11.42 13.10
CA ASN A 739 -46.27 -12.18 12.89
C ASN A 739 -47.32 -11.30 12.21
N TYR A 740 -47.89 -11.80 11.10
CA TYR A 740 -48.87 -11.07 10.30
C TYR A 740 -50.17 -11.85 10.21
N THR A 741 -51.28 -11.11 10.22
CA THR A 741 -52.63 -11.60 9.95
C THR A 741 -53.18 -10.89 8.71
N VAL A 742 -53.72 -11.63 7.76
CA VAL A 742 -54.41 -11.08 6.58
C VAL A 742 -55.88 -11.51 6.60
N LYS A 743 -56.77 -10.54 6.41
CA LYS A 743 -58.23 -10.74 6.34
C LYS A 743 -58.75 -10.28 4.99
N PHE A 744 -59.69 -11.02 4.42
CA PHE A 744 -60.42 -10.66 3.22
C PHE A 744 -61.92 -10.61 3.54
N ASN A 745 -62.59 -9.49 3.28
CA ASN A 745 -63.95 -9.20 3.73
C ASN A 745 -64.16 -9.57 5.21
N LYS A 746 -63.21 -9.15 6.07
CA LYS A 746 -63.16 -9.42 7.52
C LYS A 746 -62.94 -10.88 7.93
N LYS A 747 -62.87 -11.81 6.98
CA LYS A 747 -62.54 -13.22 7.24
C LYS A 747 -61.03 -13.41 7.23
N LYS A 748 -60.47 -13.94 8.31
CA LYS A 748 -59.05 -14.30 8.40
C LYS A 748 -58.71 -15.37 7.36
N ILE A 749 -57.78 -15.07 6.46
CA ILE A 749 -57.29 -15.98 5.41
C ILE A 749 -55.83 -16.39 5.62
N PHE A 750 -55.09 -15.65 6.45
CA PHE A 750 -53.72 -15.98 6.83
C PHE A 750 -53.38 -15.46 8.23
N GLU A 751 -52.60 -16.25 8.96
CA GLU A 751 -51.98 -15.90 10.24
C GLU A 751 -50.69 -16.72 10.37
N GLY A 752 -49.57 -16.08 10.67
CA GLY A 752 -48.31 -16.77 10.88
C GLY A 752 -47.06 -15.87 10.89
N LYS A 753 -45.94 -16.50 11.25
CA LYS A 753 -44.58 -15.95 11.14
C LYS A 753 -44.08 -16.17 9.72
N TYR A 754 -43.63 -15.12 9.06
CA TYR A 754 -43.19 -15.23 7.68
C TYR A 754 -41.89 -16.05 7.54
N VAL A 755 -41.78 -16.85 6.46
CA VAL A 755 -40.62 -17.68 6.10
C VAL A 755 -40.18 -17.37 4.68
N GLU A 756 -38.87 -17.38 4.48
CA GLU A 756 -38.15 -16.58 3.50
C GLU A 756 -37.89 -17.36 2.20
N GLU A 757 -38.79 -17.19 1.21
CA GLU A 757 -38.60 -17.25 -0.26
C GLU A 757 -39.91 -16.89 -1.03
N SER A 758 -40.79 -16.06 -0.46
CA SER A 758 -42.07 -15.71 -1.08
C SER A 758 -41.98 -14.41 -1.89
N PRO A 759 -42.44 -14.39 -3.15
CA PRO A 759 -42.56 -13.16 -3.92
C PRO A 759 -43.79 -12.33 -3.48
N ILE A 760 -43.83 -11.93 -2.20
CA ILE A 760 -44.75 -10.96 -1.53
C ILE A 760 -45.93 -11.56 -0.68
N ILE A 761 -45.84 -12.78 -0.15
CA ILE A 761 -46.89 -13.55 0.60
C ILE A 761 -47.72 -14.39 -0.36
N ASP A 762 -47.22 -15.60 -0.61
CA ASP A 762 -47.85 -16.70 -1.33
C ASP A 762 -47.97 -17.88 -0.36
N LYS A 763 -49.18 -18.17 0.12
CA LYS A 763 -49.35 -19.15 1.21
C LYS A 763 -49.07 -20.59 0.77
N ASP A 764 -49.43 -20.96 -0.46
CA ASP A 764 -49.30 -22.31 -1.06
C ASP A 764 -49.79 -22.30 -2.53
N GLY A 765 -49.67 -21.18 -3.25
CA GLY A 765 -50.34 -20.95 -4.53
C GLY A 765 -51.84 -20.66 -4.42
N LYS A 766 -52.39 -20.55 -3.19
CA LYS A 766 -53.81 -20.26 -2.89
C LYS A 766 -54.16 -18.78 -3.05
N PHE A 767 -53.30 -17.91 -2.55
CA PHE A 767 -53.36 -16.47 -2.77
C PHE A 767 -51.94 -15.92 -2.78
N LYS A 768 -51.74 -14.84 -3.54
CA LYS A 768 -50.47 -14.13 -3.64
C LYS A 768 -50.73 -12.63 -3.63
N ILE A 769 -50.03 -11.88 -2.78
CA ILE A 769 -50.02 -10.41 -2.79
C ILE A 769 -48.72 -9.96 -3.49
N GLU A 770 -48.74 -8.88 -4.26
CA GLU A 770 -47.59 -8.22 -4.90
C GLU A 770 -47.74 -6.69 -4.83
N ILE A 771 -46.63 -5.96 -4.84
CA ILE A 771 -46.61 -4.49 -4.81
C ILE A 771 -46.51 -3.99 -6.24
N GLU A 772 -47.38 -3.06 -6.63
CA GLU A 772 -47.25 -2.41 -7.94
C GLU A 772 -46.17 -1.31 -7.92
N LYS A 773 -45.56 -1.01 -9.08
CA LYS A 773 -44.39 -0.12 -9.20
C LYS A 773 -44.58 1.28 -8.62
N THR A 774 -45.82 1.74 -8.49
CA THR A 774 -46.18 3.06 -7.98
C THR A 774 -46.19 3.13 -6.44
N GLY A 775 -46.20 2.00 -5.73
CA GLY A 775 -46.18 1.93 -4.27
C GLY A 775 -47.53 2.12 -3.57
N ASP A 776 -48.53 2.68 -4.26
CA ASP A 776 -49.86 3.00 -3.72
C ASP A 776 -50.94 1.92 -4.00
N ALA A 777 -50.54 0.83 -4.64
CA ALA A 777 -51.44 -0.27 -5.02
C ALA A 777 -50.84 -1.64 -4.71
N LEU A 778 -51.70 -2.60 -4.36
CA LEU A 778 -51.39 -4.01 -4.20
C LEU A 778 -52.06 -4.82 -5.31
N SER A 779 -51.31 -5.67 -5.99
CA SER A 779 -51.87 -6.69 -6.86
C SER A 779 -52.08 -7.98 -6.07
N VAL A 780 -53.30 -8.50 -6.05
CA VAL A 780 -53.65 -9.70 -5.30
C VAL A 780 -54.20 -10.74 -6.26
N THR A 781 -53.45 -11.83 -6.43
CA THR A 781 -53.88 -13.00 -7.19
C THR A 781 -54.53 -14.00 -6.24
N MET A 782 -55.83 -14.19 -6.37
CA MET A 782 -56.59 -15.19 -5.62
C MET A 782 -56.83 -16.41 -6.52
N LYS A 783 -56.47 -17.60 -6.04
CA LYS A 783 -56.60 -18.87 -6.78
C LYS A 783 -57.46 -19.91 -6.04
N ASP A 784 -57.76 -19.68 -4.75
CA ASP A 784 -58.57 -20.57 -3.92
C ASP A 784 -60.07 -20.25 -4.05
N PRO A 785 -60.91 -21.18 -4.57
CA PRO A 785 -62.35 -21.01 -4.71
C PRO A 785 -63.10 -20.76 -3.39
N SER A 786 -62.51 -21.11 -2.25
CA SER A 786 -63.08 -20.87 -0.92
C SER A 786 -62.94 -19.42 -0.43
N ILE A 787 -62.16 -18.61 -1.14
CA ILE A 787 -61.94 -17.18 -0.89
C ILE A 787 -62.72 -16.34 -1.90
N VAL A 788 -62.62 -16.67 -3.19
CA VAL A 788 -63.39 -16.08 -4.29
C VAL A 788 -63.74 -17.16 -5.31
N ASN A 789 -64.97 -17.13 -5.84
CA ASN A 789 -65.55 -18.21 -6.66
C ASN A 789 -64.73 -18.61 -7.91
N GLN A 790 -63.85 -17.75 -8.39
CA GLN A 790 -62.99 -17.98 -9.54
C GLN A 790 -61.61 -17.37 -9.34
N LYS A 791 -60.62 -17.88 -10.08
CA LYS A 791 -59.27 -17.30 -10.11
C LYS A 791 -59.35 -15.85 -10.58
N SER A 792 -58.95 -14.92 -9.71
CA SER A 792 -59.13 -13.49 -9.93
C SER A 792 -57.84 -12.75 -9.60
N ASN A 793 -57.48 -11.75 -10.43
CA ASN A 793 -56.43 -10.79 -10.13
C ASN A 793 -57.12 -9.47 -9.77
N LEU A 794 -56.89 -8.98 -8.56
CA LEU A 794 -57.51 -7.78 -8.04
C LEU A 794 -56.42 -6.76 -7.73
N SER A 795 -56.59 -5.53 -8.22
CA SER A 795 -55.74 -4.41 -7.83
C SER A 795 -56.44 -3.64 -6.70
N PHE A 796 -55.80 -3.66 -5.53
CA PHE A 796 -56.24 -3.04 -4.31
C PHE A 796 -55.56 -1.68 -4.13
N LEU A 797 -56.34 -0.66 -3.78
CA LEU A 797 -55.86 0.67 -3.42
C LEU A 797 -55.96 0.86 -1.91
N LYS A 798 -55.03 1.63 -1.35
CA LYS A 798 -55.05 1.97 0.07
C LYS A 798 -56.21 2.93 0.35
N GLU A 799 -56.98 2.67 1.41
CA GLU A 799 -58.02 3.63 1.87
C GLU A 799 -57.42 4.92 2.43
#